data_AF-A0A1Q7H6R8-F1
#
_entry.id   AF-A0A1Q7H6R8-F1
#
_cell.length_a   1.000
_cell.length_b   1.000
_cell.length_c   1.000
_cell.angle_alpha   90.00
_cell.angle_beta   90.00
_cell.angle_gamma   90.00
#
_symmetry.space_group_name_H-M   'P 1'
#
loop_
_entity.id
_entity.type
_entity.pdbx_description
1 polymer ?
#
loop_
_entity_poly.entity_id
_entity_poly.type
_entity_poly.pdbx_seq_one_letter_code
_entity_poly.pdbx_strand_id
1 'polypeptide(L)'
;MPTDNRPPAAPTDPLSAYRAKRSVERTPEPAGLALPPTAAGGLFVVLKHAARRLHWDLRLEMEGVLRSWAVPKGPSRNPADKRLAVHVEDHPLEYGDFEGVIPEGNYGAGAVIVWDRGTWTPVEDPLAGLQKGKLLFDLNGYKLKGRWTLVKIKKGQKEWLLIKERDAYVATNGDVFPEDSVLSGWTVEELKEGKDRAAPIRKELEKLKAPLRAVTAKDVPPMLAETRDQPFSKTGWVFELKLDGYRVRAAREHGEARILSRNGNDLTPLFPEIARALAALPFNDVVLDGELVVPDETGRPSFQRLQNRAKQSRAIDIRRAAVAAPAALWLFDLIAFEGYDLRGLPLVRRKEILQRLLPRAGPLKFLEHFETKGEELYERVVQMGLEGIMAKKADSTYRSGRTANWLKIKADKTGEFVVVGYSAPKGSRGGFGALHLAAYDGGRLVYAGRAGSGFTAKELKEVAAQLEALRVPKPPADGPVPTGKDHTWVQPKLVAEVRYKEWTEEGLLRHPVFVRFRDDKEPKDCELPRRGDGGKGDETVDTVTRGVAGTPPSPLPHEVVFSNLDKVFWPEDGFTKGDLIEYYRSISSWLLPYLKDRPVVLTRFPDGIAGKSFFQKDAPGFIPDWMRTERMWSEDAQREIDYFVCDDEAALLYLANMATIPLHVWASRVGSLERPDWCVLDLDPKEAPFEHVVTVARAAHRLCEDIALPSFIKTSGSTGLHVLLPLARQLTYEQCRTLAGLLARVVAAELPEISTITRQVGKRGGKVYIDYVQNGHGRLLVAPFSVRPLPGAPVSMPLKWSEVTAKLDMRAFTIKTAVARMKRLKEDPLLPLLTQQPDLAGAIGSLERPDWCVLDLDPKEAPFEHVVTVARAAHRLCEDIALPSFIKTSGSTGLHVLLPLARQLTYEQCRTLAGLLARVVAAELPEISTITRQVGKRGGKVYIDYVQNGHGRLLVAPFSVRPLPGAPVSMPLKWSEVTAKLDMRAFTIKTAVARMKRLKEDPLLPLLTQQPDLAGAIARLERRVAG
;
A
#
# COMPACT_ATOMS: atom_id res chain seq x y z
N MET A 1 -11.29 -55.14 33.85
CA MET A 1 -10.08 -54.33 34.12
C MET A 1 -10.45 -53.33 35.21
N PRO A 2 -9.80 -53.34 36.39
CA PRO A 2 -10.21 -52.53 37.53
C PRO A 2 -9.87 -51.04 37.30
N THR A 3 -10.75 -50.16 37.76
CA THR A 3 -10.59 -48.70 37.78
C THR A 3 -9.67 -48.29 38.94
N ASP A 4 -8.48 -47.79 38.61
CA ASP A 4 -7.51 -47.25 39.58
C ASP A 4 -8.04 -45.92 40.14
N ASN A 5 -8.40 -45.94 41.43
CA ASN A 5 -9.05 -44.84 42.15
C ASN A 5 -8.03 -44.20 43.11
N ARG A 6 -6.93 -43.67 42.56
CA ARG A 6 -5.95 -42.87 43.32
C ARG A 6 -6.32 -41.38 43.24
N PRO A 7 -6.36 -40.65 44.38
CA PRO A 7 -6.60 -39.22 44.37
C PRO A 7 -5.48 -38.48 43.61
N PRO A 8 -5.78 -37.42 42.85
CA PRO A 8 -4.77 -36.64 42.16
C PRO A 8 -3.80 -36.04 43.17
N ALA A 9 -2.49 -36.23 42.94
CA ALA A 9 -1.45 -35.59 43.72
C ALA A 9 -1.64 -34.06 43.67
N ALA A 10 -1.49 -33.39 44.82
CA ALA A 10 -1.53 -31.93 44.89
C ALA A 10 -0.54 -31.33 43.88
N PRO A 11 -0.91 -30.27 43.13
CA PRO A 11 -0.03 -29.70 42.12
C PRO A 11 1.25 -29.19 42.79
N THR A 12 2.38 -29.81 42.43
CA THR A 12 3.72 -29.35 42.81
C THR A 12 3.91 -27.93 42.30
N ASP A 13 4.15 -26.97 43.18
CA ASP A 13 4.39 -25.57 42.84
C ASP A 13 5.59 -25.44 41.86
N PRO A 14 5.34 -25.08 40.59
CA PRO A 14 6.39 -25.03 39.56
C PRO A 14 7.42 -23.91 39.84
N LEU A 15 7.11 -22.94 40.68
CA LEU A 15 7.99 -21.83 41.04
C LEU A 15 8.83 -22.07 42.32
N SER A 16 8.68 -23.23 42.96
CA SER A 16 9.38 -23.57 44.21
C SER A 16 10.91 -23.45 44.10
N ALA A 17 11.49 -23.93 43.00
CA ALA A 17 12.93 -23.83 42.73
C ALA A 17 13.40 -22.38 42.45
N TYR A 18 12.54 -21.55 41.84
CA TYR A 18 12.83 -20.13 41.63
C TYR A 18 12.86 -19.38 42.97
N ARG A 19 11.82 -19.55 43.79
CA ARG A 19 11.69 -18.88 45.10
C ARG A 19 12.80 -19.29 46.06
N ALA A 20 13.18 -20.58 46.09
CA ALA A 20 14.25 -21.09 46.97
C ALA A 20 15.63 -20.44 46.72
N LYS A 21 15.86 -19.88 45.52
CA LYS A 21 17.14 -19.26 45.15
C LYS A 21 17.18 -17.73 45.38
N ARG A 22 16.08 -17.10 45.79
CA ARG A 22 15.96 -15.64 45.94
C ARG A 22 15.53 -15.26 47.35
N SER A 23 16.06 -14.13 47.82
CA SER A 23 15.62 -13.47 49.05
C SER A 23 14.94 -12.16 48.67
N VAL A 24 13.63 -12.06 48.92
CA VAL A 24 12.78 -10.92 48.52
C VAL A 24 13.31 -9.58 49.04
N GLU A 25 14.06 -9.58 50.16
CA GLU A 25 14.65 -8.39 50.77
C GLU A 25 15.99 -7.96 50.13
N ARG A 26 16.63 -8.83 49.34
CA ARG A 26 18.01 -8.63 48.82
C ARG A 26 18.12 -8.56 47.31
N THR A 27 17.07 -8.92 46.57
CA THR A 27 17.04 -8.84 45.11
C THR A 27 15.89 -7.96 44.62
N PRO A 28 16.08 -7.13 43.57
CA PRO A 28 15.01 -6.37 42.93
C PRO A 28 14.10 -7.24 42.03
N GLU A 29 14.38 -8.55 41.92
CA GLU A 29 13.57 -9.49 41.15
C GLU A 29 12.16 -9.72 41.75
N PRO A 30 11.13 -9.98 40.94
CA PRO A 30 9.77 -10.20 41.43
C PRO A 30 9.64 -11.46 42.29
N ALA A 31 8.86 -11.38 43.37
CA ALA A 31 8.61 -12.47 44.32
C ALA A 31 7.81 -13.65 43.72
N GLY A 32 7.12 -13.41 42.59
CA GLY A 32 6.37 -14.41 41.84
C GLY A 32 5.09 -14.83 42.55
N LEU A 33 4.01 -14.06 42.37
CA LEU A 33 2.67 -14.48 42.82
C LEU A 33 2.11 -15.54 41.86
N ALA A 34 1.57 -16.63 42.41
CA ALA A 34 0.93 -17.67 41.59
C ALA A 34 -0.41 -17.12 41.04
N LEU A 35 -0.42 -16.66 39.80
CA LEU A 35 -1.66 -16.32 39.09
C LEU A 35 -2.34 -17.62 38.64
N PRO A 36 -3.68 -17.76 38.75
CA PRO A 36 -4.38 -18.92 38.21
C PRO A 36 -4.16 -19.00 36.69
N PRO A 37 -4.08 -20.21 36.11
CA PRO A 37 -3.84 -20.39 34.68
C PRO A 37 -4.95 -19.70 33.88
N THR A 38 -4.65 -18.53 33.31
CA THR A 38 -5.56 -17.88 32.37
C THR A 38 -5.40 -18.53 30.99
N ALA A 39 -6.50 -18.70 30.26
CA ALA A 39 -6.54 -19.29 28.91
C ALA A 39 -5.78 -18.49 27.82
N ALA A 40 -5.01 -17.46 28.20
CA ALA A 40 -4.20 -16.65 27.31
C ALA A 40 -2.72 -17.07 27.42
N GLY A 41 -2.41 -18.29 26.98
CA GLY A 41 -1.01 -18.69 26.75
C GLY A 41 -0.50 -18.16 25.42
N GLY A 42 0.83 -18.00 25.30
CA GLY A 42 1.49 -17.70 24.04
C GLY A 42 2.52 -16.57 24.11
N LEU A 43 2.90 -16.06 25.28
CA LEU A 43 3.99 -15.10 25.44
C LEU A 43 5.36 -15.79 25.29
N PHE A 44 6.29 -15.16 24.57
CA PHE A 44 7.71 -15.45 24.73
C PHE A 44 8.49 -14.20 25.09
N VAL A 45 9.59 -14.41 25.80
CA VAL A 45 10.54 -13.37 26.21
C VAL A 45 11.95 -13.89 26.01
N VAL A 46 12.85 -13.00 25.60
CA VAL A 46 14.29 -13.25 25.63
C VAL A 46 14.94 -12.19 26.51
N LEU A 47 15.56 -12.57 27.62
CA LEU A 47 16.39 -11.64 28.40
C LEU A 47 17.86 -11.77 27.98
N LYS A 48 18.58 -10.65 27.87
CA LYS A 48 20.05 -10.64 27.76
C LYS A 48 20.62 -10.35 29.15
N HIS A 49 21.44 -11.26 29.66
CA HIS A 49 21.88 -11.25 31.05
C HIS A 49 23.41 -11.25 31.14
N ALA A 50 23.98 -10.15 31.62
CA ALA A 50 25.40 -9.98 31.90
C ALA A 50 25.74 -10.44 33.33
N ALA A 51 25.54 -11.74 33.61
CA ALA A 51 25.95 -12.38 34.86
C ALA A 51 27.47 -12.66 34.88
N ARG A 52 27.92 -13.75 35.54
CA ARG A 52 29.32 -14.25 35.42
C ARG A 52 29.77 -14.43 33.98
N ARG A 53 28.85 -14.78 33.08
CA ARG A 53 29.05 -14.86 31.63
C ARG A 53 27.80 -14.30 30.95
N LEU A 54 28.00 -13.60 29.83
CA LEU A 54 26.90 -13.10 29.01
C LEU A 54 26.12 -14.26 28.39
N HIS A 55 24.80 -14.23 28.49
CA HIS A 55 23.91 -15.21 27.87
C HIS A 55 22.53 -14.61 27.59
N TRP A 56 21.73 -15.32 26.78
CA TRP A 56 20.35 -14.96 26.46
C TRP A 56 19.38 -16.01 26.98
N ASP A 57 18.44 -15.63 27.83
CA ASP A 57 17.44 -16.54 28.37
C ASP A 57 16.20 -16.54 27.48
N LEU A 58 16.05 -17.56 26.63
CA LEU A 58 14.80 -17.81 25.89
C LEU A 58 13.77 -18.40 26.83
N ARG A 59 12.62 -17.74 26.92
CA ARG A 59 11.51 -18.15 27.79
C ARG A 59 10.21 -18.25 27.03
N LEU A 60 9.52 -19.39 27.18
CA LEU A 60 8.23 -19.66 26.56
C LEU A 60 7.18 -19.84 27.65
N GLU A 61 6.07 -19.09 27.56
CA GLU A 61 4.93 -19.26 28.46
C GLU A 61 4.24 -20.60 28.19
N MET A 62 4.22 -21.47 29.20
CA MET A 62 3.50 -22.75 29.20
C MET A 62 2.94 -22.99 30.60
N GLU A 63 1.69 -23.42 30.70
CA GLU A 63 1.06 -23.78 31.99
C GLU A 63 1.13 -22.67 33.06
N GLY A 64 1.08 -21.39 32.65
CA GLY A 64 1.10 -20.24 33.57
C GLY A 64 2.49 -19.86 34.12
N VAL A 65 3.57 -20.46 33.60
CA VAL A 65 4.96 -20.13 33.94
C VAL A 65 5.82 -19.92 32.69
N LEU A 66 7.00 -19.32 32.85
CA LEU A 66 7.99 -19.15 31.81
C LEU A 66 9.01 -20.31 31.84
N ARG A 67 8.83 -21.31 30.98
CA ARG A 67 9.83 -22.39 30.76
C ARG A 67 11.07 -21.79 30.12
N SER A 68 12.25 -22.06 30.66
CA SER A 68 13.43 -21.20 30.43
C SER A 68 14.67 -21.97 29.94
N TRP A 69 15.37 -21.40 28.96
CA TRP A 69 16.64 -21.90 28.43
C TRP A 69 17.69 -20.79 28.32
N ALA A 70 18.84 -20.97 28.95
CA ALA A 70 19.99 -20.10 28.80
C ALA A 70 20.77 -20.45 27.52
N VAL A 71 20.91 -19.48 26.61
CA VAL A 71 21.56 -19.59 25.30
C VAL A 71 22.86 -18.75 25.31
N PRO A 72 24.03 -19.32 25.59
CA PRO A 72 25.25 -18.54 25.86
C PRO A 72 25.75 -17.68 24.68
N LYS A 73 25.52 -18.14 23.44
CA LYS A 73 25.90 -17.41 22.23
C LYS A 73 24.73 -16.66 21.57
N GLY A 74 23.59 -16.59 22.24
CA GLY A 74 22.36 -16.01 21.73
C GLY A 74 21.71 -16.79 20.56
N PRO A 75 20.47 -16.45 20.18
CA PRO A 75 19.82 -16.94 18.97
C PRO A 75 20.57 -16.50 17.70
N SER A 76 20.44 -17.27 16.61
CA SER A 76 21.03 -16.93 15.30
C SER A 76 19.99 -16.98 14.19
N ARG A 77 20.10 -16.08 13.21
CA ARG A 77 19.28 -16.07 11.99
C ARG A 77 19.75 -17.08 10.94
N ASN A 78 20.92 -17.69 11.14
CA ASN A 78 21.49 -18.64 10.20
C ASN A 78 21.07 -20.09 10.59
N PRO A 79 20.35 -20.82 9.72
CA PRO A 79 19.96 -22.21 9.97
C PRO A 79 21.14 -23.18 10.18
N ALA A 80 22.35 -22.81 9.73
CA ALA A 80 23.55 -23.61 9.97
C ALA A 80 24.03 -23.55 11.43
N ASP A 81 23.65 -22.52 12.18
CA ASP A 81 24.10 -22.31 13.55
C ASP A 81 23.24 -23.09 14.54
N LYS A 82 23.82 -24.13 15.14
CA LYS A 82 23.20 -24.89 16.24
C LYS A 82 23.60 -24.28 17.58
N ARG A 83 22.73 -23.47 18.18
CA ARG A 83 23.03 -22.73 19.41
C ARG A 83 22.72 -23.59 20.63
N LEU A 84 23.70 -23.80 21.52
CA LEU A 84 23.47 -24.49 22.79
C LEU A 84 22.46 -23.71 23.62
N ALA A 85 21.44 -24.39 24.14
CA ALA A 85 20.39 -23.87 24.99
C ALA A 85 20.27 -24.77 26.23
N VAL A 86 20.60 -24.27 27.41
CA VAL A 86 20.60 -25.05 28.66
C VAL A 86 19.31 -24.78 29.42
N HIS A 87 18.51 -25.81 29.68
CA HIS A 87 17.26 -25.70 30.44
C HIS A 87 17.55 -25.32 31.91
N VAL A 88 16.94 -24.23 32.37
CA VAL A 88 17.08 -23.69 33.74
C VAL A 88 15.72 -23.72 34.47
N GLU A 89 15.65 -23.23 35.70
CA GLU A 89 14.38 -23.17 36.44
C GLU A 89 13.30 -22.33 35.72
N ASP A 90 12.05 -22.65 36.00
CA ASP A 90 10.91 -21.87 35.51
C ASP A 90 10.83 -20.53 36.23
N HIS A 91 10.36 -19.51 35.52
CA HIS A 91 10.24 -18.15 36.05
C HIS A 91 8.77 -17.72 36.11
N PRO A 92 8.39 -16.82 37.04
CA PRO A 92 7.06 -16.24 37.05
C PRO A 92 6.84 -15.35 35.82
N LEU A 93 5.60 -15.23 35.34
CA LEU A 93 5.26 -14.39 34.17
C LEU A 93 5.69 -12.92 34.36
N GLU A 94 5.62 -12.42 35.60
CA GLU A 94 6.05 -11.07 35.98
C GLU A 94 7.53 -10.82 35.68
N TYR A 95 8.36 -11.87 35.70
CA TYR A 95 9.79 -11.78 35.36
C TYR A 95 10.04 -11.45 33.89
N GLY A 96 9.05 -11.71 33.02
CA GLY A 96 9.12 -11.37 31.60
C GLY A 96 9.26 -9.87 31.30
N ASP A 97 9.00 -9.03 32.30
CA ASP A 97 9.05 -7.57 32.20
C ASP A 97 10.20 -6.95 33.02
N PHE A 98 11.06 -7.76 33.65
CA PHE A 98 12.11 -7.30 34.55
C PHE A 98 13.35 -6.82 33.80
N GLU A 99 13.80 -5.61 34.14
CA GLU A 99 15.10 -5.04 33.75
C GLU A 99 15.75 -4.37 34.94
N GLY A 100 17.06 -4.53 35.10
CA GLY A 100 17.78 -3.94 36.22
C GLY A 100 19.14 -4.56 36.46
N VAL A 101 19.79 -4.13 37.54
CA VAL A 101 21.06 -4.68 38.03
C VAL A 101 20.79 -5.49 39.29
N ILE A 102 21.01 -6.80 39.23
CA ILE A 102 20.91 -7.71 40.38
C ILE A 102 22.19 -7.54 41.23
N PRO A 103 22.09 -7.16 42.52
CA PRO A 103 23.27 -6.85 43.34
C PRO A 103 24.20 -8.05 43.56
N GLU A 104 25.50 -7.76 43.74
CA GLU A 104 26.50 -8.78 44.07
C GLU A 104 26.13 -9.59 45.32
N GLY A 105 26.47 -10.89 45.32
CA GLY A 105 26.11 -11.82 46.37
C GLY A 105 24.73 -12.46 46.23
N ASN A 106 23.90 -12.01 45.27
CA ASN A 106 22.64 -12.68 44.90
C ASN A 106 22.85 -13.68 43.74
N TYR A 107 21.95 -14.67 43.65
CA TYR A 107 21.95 -15.60 42.53
C TYR A 107 21.62 -14.88 41.22
N GLY A 108 22.47 -15.01 40.20
CA GLY A 108 22.31 -14.26 38.96
C GLY A 108 22.74 -12.79 39.05
N ALA A 109 23.63 -12.43 39.98
CA ALA A 109 24.19 -11.07 40.04
C ALA A 109 24.72 -10.59 38.67
N GLY A 110 24.31 -9.40 38.25
CA GLY A 110 24.57 -8.87 36.92
C GLY A 110 23.45 -7.97 36.39
N ALA A 111 23.71 -7.29 35.26
CA ALA A 111 22.71 -6.49 34.57
C ALA A 111 21.84 -7.38 33.66
N VAL A 112 20.54 -7.08 33.60
CA VAL A 112 19.54 -7.83 32.85
C VAL A 112 18.66 -6.86 32.07
N ILE A 113 18.44 -7.16 30.79
CA ILE A 113 17.49 -6.45 29.92
C ILE A 113 16.54 -7.42 29.20
N VAL A 114 15.34 -6.94 28.85
CA VAL A 114 14.39 -7.59 27.94
C VAL A 114 14.84 -7.35 26.52
N TRP A 115 15.60 -8.29 25.98
CA TRP A 115 16.21 -8.19 24.66
C TRP A 115 15.21 -8.44 23.53
N ASP A 116 14.23 -9.31 23.72
CA ASP A 116 13.12 -9.48 22.77
C ASP A 116 11.86 -9.98 23.48
N ARG A 117 10.70 -9.77 22.85
CA ARG A 117 9.40 -10.20 23.35
C ARG A 117 8.40 -10.32 22.21
N GLY A 118 7.46 -11.24 22.34
CA GLY A 118 6.32 -11.32 21.43
C GLY A 118 5.42 -12.49 21.74
N THR A 119 4.75 -12.99 20.70
CA THR A 119 3.95 -14.21 20.79
C THR A 119 4.69 -15.39 20.18
N TRP A 120 4.53 -16.57 20.75
CA TRP A 120 4.97 -17.82 20.14
C TRP A 120 3.78 -18.73 19.87
N THR A 121 3.87 -19.53 18.81
CA THR A 121 2.85 -20.48 18.41
C THR A 121 3.49 -21.86 18.25
N PRO A 122 3.12 -22.85 19.08
CA PRO A 122 3.63 -24.20 18.92
C PRO A 122 3.06 -24.84 17.64
N VAL A 123 3.90 -25.58 16.90
CA VAL A 123 3.47 -26.32 15.69
C VAL A 123 2.80 -27.65 16.07
N GLU A 124 3.18 -28.21 17.21
CA GLU A 124 2.65 -29.46 17.79
C GLU A 124 2.34 -29.26 19.28
N ASP A 125 1.75 -30.24 19.95
CA ASP A 125 1.50 -30.13 21.41
C ASP A 125 2.82 -29.84 22.17
N PRO A 126 2.93 -28.67 22.81
CA PRO A 126 4.19 -28.24 23.43
C PRO A 126 4.57 -29.08 24.65
N LEU A 127 3.62 -29.65 25.40
CA LEU A 127 3.97 -30.49 26.55
C LEU A 127 4.50 -31.84 26.09
N ALA A 128 3.86 -32.42 25.06
CA ALA A 128 4.33 -33.65 24.43
C ALA A 128 5.71 -33.46 23.77
N GLY A 129 5.95 -32.34 23.09
CA GLY A 129 7.24 -32.02 22.47
C GLY A 129 8.36 -31.84 23.50
N LEU A 130 8.09 -31.18 24.62
CA LEU A 130 9.05 -31.00 25.72
C LEU A 130 9.46 -32.36 26.32
N GLN A 131 8.50 -33.27 26.54
CA GLN A 131 8.76 -34.62 27.03
C GLN A 131 9.55 -35.47 26.02
N LYS A 132 9.22 -35.37 24.73
CA LYS A 132 9.91 -36.08 23.64
C LYS A 132 11.30 -35.51 23.33
N GLY A 133 11.63 -34.33 23.87
CA GLY A 133 12.91 -33.67 23.62
C GLY A 133 13.01 -32.96 22.27
N LYS A 134 11.88 -32.58 21.67
CA LYS A 134 11.84 -31.79 20.43
C LYS A 134 10.62 -30.87 20.44
N LEU A 135 10.86 -29.57 20.29
CA LEU A 135 9.84 -28.54 20.20
C LEU A 135 10.01 -27.77 18.91
N LEU A 136 8.99 -27.74 18.07
CA LEU A 136 8.90 -26.92 16.87
C LEU A 136 7.85 -25.82 17.08
N PHE A 137 8.23 -24.57 16.84
CA PHE A 137 7.37 -23.42 17.10
C PHE A 137 7.71 -22.22 16.21
N ASP A 138 6.74 -21.34 16.02
CA ASP A 138 6.90 -20.05 15.35
C ASP A 138 6.99 -18.92 16.39
N LEU A 139 7.96 -18.01 16.23
CA LEU A 139 8.11 -16.80 17.03
C LEU A 139 7.64 -15.59 16.22
N ASN A 140 6.91 -14.69 16.87
CA ASN A 140 6.52 -13.40 16.34
C ASN A 140 6.84 -12.31 17.37
N GLY A 141 8.12 -11.94 17.47
CA GLY A 141 8.60 -10.85 18.30
C GLY A 141 9.20 -9.70 17.50
N TYR A 142 9.77 -8.74 18.23
CA TYR A 142 10.41 -7.57 17.63
C TYR A 142 11.69 -7.96 16.88
N LYS A 143 12.49 -8.88 17.45
CA LYS A 143 13.75 -9.34 16.85
C LYS A 143 13.62 -10.74 16.26
N LEU A 144 13.16 -11.71 17.03
CA LEU A 144 13.00 -13.09 16.61
C LEU A 144 11.67 -13.28 15.88
N LYS A 145 11.77 -13.69 14.62
CA LYS A 145 10.61 -14.00 13.76
C LYS A 145 10.77 -15.35 13.07
N GLY A 146 9.64 -15.93 12.68
CA GLY A 146 9.59 -17.16 11.90
C GLY A 146 9.76 -18.43 12.74
N ARG A 147 10.14 -19.53 12.09
CA ARG A 147 10.15 -20.88 12.65
C ARG A 147 11.47 -21.26 13.32
N TRP A 148 11.36 -21.92 14.47
CA TRP A 148 12.47 -22.33 15.33
C TRP A 148 12.25 -23.73 15.91
N THR A 149 13.35 -24.40 16.22
CA THR A 149 13.33 -25.73 16.85
C THR A 149 14.24 -25.76 18.07
N LEU A 150 13.73 -26.30 19.18
CA LEU A 150 14.53 -26.74 20.33
C LEU A 150 14.64 -28.27 20.31
N VAL A 151 15.86 -28.81 20.28
CA VAL A 151 16.12 -30.27 20.29
C VAL A 151 17.01 -30.65 21.45
N LYS A 152 16.57 -31.60 22.28
CA LYS A 152 17.33 -32.11 23.42
C LYS A 152 18.47 -33.01 22.96
N ILE A 153 19.65 -32.84 23.54
CA ILE A 153 20.81 -33.69 23.24
C ILE A 153 20.66 -35.02 23.99
N LYS A 154 20.72 -36.15 23.26
CA LYS A 154 20.46 -37.50 23.81
C LYS A 154 21.28 -37.89 25.05
N LYS A 155 22.48 -37.32 25.24
CA LYS A 155 23.39 -37.60 26.37
C LYS A 155 23.30 -36.57 27.51
N GLY A 156 22.53 -35.49 27.33
CA GLY A 156 22.43 -34.38 28.28
C GLY A 156 21.08 -34.39 29.01
N GLN A 157 21.09 -34.12 30.32
CA GLN A 157 19.83 -34.01 31.08
C GLN A 157 19.15 -32.65 30.86
N LYS A 158 19.94 -31.58 30.66
CA LYS A 158 19.46 -30.18 30.57
C LYS A 158 19.85 -29.50 29.26
N GLU A 159 20.64 -30.13 28.41
CA GLU A 159 21.23 -29.53 27.22
C GLU A 159 20.33 -29.71 25.99
N TRP A 160 20.00 -28.60 25.36
CA TRP A 160 19.22 -28.50 24.12
C TRP A 160 20.00 -27.71 23.06
N LEU A 161 19.53 -27.78 21.82
CA LEU A 161 19.97 -26.97 20.70
C LEU A 161 18.81 -26.13 20.20
N LEU A 162 18.99 -24.80 20.18
CA LEU A 162 18.12 -23.86 19.50
C LEU A 162 18.61 -23.68 18.05
N ILE A 163 17.71 -23.91 17.09
CA ILE A 163 18.02 -23.90 15.66
C ILE A 163 16.96 -23.07 14.94
N LYS A 164 17.40 -22.18 14.04
CA LYS A 164 16.53 -21.46 13.12
C LYS A 164 16.15 -22.36 11.95
N GLU A 165 14.86 -22.55 11.71
CA GLU A 165 14.40 -23.30 10.54
C GLU A 165 14.41 -22.42 9.28
N ARG A 166 14.47 -23.03 8.09
CA ARG A 166 14.50 -22.31 6.82
C ARG A 166 13.14 -21.67 6.53
N ASP A 167 13.10 -20.35 6.49
CA ASP A 167 11.94 -19.53 6.11
C ASP A 167 12.36 -18.13 5.62
N ALA A 168 11.40 -17.23 5.43
CA ALA A 168 11.61 -15.86 4.95
C ALA A 168 12.42 -14.94 5.90
N TYR A 169 12.67 -15.35 7.14
CA TYR A 169 13.37 -14.53 8.15
C TYR A 169 14.83 -14.94 8.36
N VAL A 170 15.32 -15.93 7.60
CA VAL A 170 16.72 -16.37 7.60
C VAL A 170 17.64 -15.28 7.05
N ALA A 171 18.81 -15.12 7.68
CA ALA A 171 19.91 -14.32 7.15
C ALA A 171 21.17 -15.19 7.02
N THR A 172 21.82 -15.15 5.86
CA THR A 172 23.01 -15.96 5.55
C THR A 172 24.32 -15.16 5.63
N ASN A 173 24.25 -13.84 5.81
CA ASN A 173 25.39 -12.92 5.61
C ASN A 173 25.89 -12.27 6.91
N GLY A 174 25.62 -12.87 8.07
CA GLY A 174 26.14 -12.37 9.35
C GLY A 174 25.36 -11.19 9.95
N ASP A 175 24.10 -10.98 9.56
CA ASP A 175 23.22 -9.98 10.18
C ASP A 175 23.08 -10.25 11.69
N VAL A 176 23.49 -9.27 12.49
CA VAL A 176 23.40 -9.30 13.95
C VAL A 176 22.11 -8.62 14.39
N PHE A 177 21.45 -9.18 15.39
CA PHE A 177 20.27 -8.57 15.99
C PHE A 177 20.67 -7.31 16.79
N PRO A 178 19.81 -6.28 16.89
CA PRO A 178 20.07 -5.14 17.77
C PRO A 178 20.30 -5.58 19.23
N GLU A 179 21.19 -4.88 19.95
CA GLU A 179 21.61 -5.26 21.30
C GLU A 179 20.77 -4.64 22.42
N ASP A 180 19.99 -3.60 22.09
CA ASP A 180 19.18 -2.79 23.00
C ASP A 180 17.90 -3.51 23.47
N SER A 181 17.39 -3.09 24.63
CA SER A 181 16.11 -3.56 25.16
C SER A 181 14.94 -3.15 24.27
N VAL A 182 13.97 -4.06 24.08
CA VAL A 182 12.68 -3.72 23.43
C VAL A 182 11.73 -2.94 24.34
N LEU A 183 12.04 -2.83 25.64
CA LEU A 183 11.25 -2.08 26.61
C LEU A 183 11.87 -0.72 26.94
N SER A 184 13.11 -0.70 27.42
CA SER A 184 13.77 0.54 27.85
C SER A 184 14.68 1.15 26.79
N GLY A 185 15.15 0.37 25.81
CA GLY A 185 16.12 0.81 24.82
C GLY A 185 17.58 0.85 25.29
N TRP A 186 17.86 0.49 26.55
CA TRP A 186 19.22 0.36 27.05
C TRP A 186 19.88 -0.92 26.57
N THR A 187 21.19 -0.89 26.33
CA THR A 187 21.98 -2.12 26.28
C THR A 187 22.30 -2.63 27.68
N VAL A 188 22.66 -3.91 27.80
CA VAL A 188 22.99 -4.50 29.10
C VAL A 188 24.28 -3.91 29.66
N GLU A 189 25.19 -3.48 28.78
CA GLU A 189 26.44 -2.81 29.10
C GLU A 189 26.18 -1.41 29.66
N GLU A 190 25.32 -0.63 29.00
CA GLU A 190 24.95 0.72 29.47
C GLU A 190 24.23 0.69 30.83
N LEU A 191 23.38 -0.31 31.06
CA LEU A 191 22.69 -0.49 32.34
C LEU A 191 23.67 -0.87 33.46
N LYS A 192 24.69 -1.68 33.14
CA LYS A 192 25.75 -2.08 34.08
C LYS A 192 26.63 -0.89 34.49
N GLU A 193 27.00 -0.03 33.54
CA GLU A 193 27.85 1.16 33.74
C GLU A 193 27.11 2.33 34.41
N GLY A 194 25.81 2.18 34.69
CA GLY A 194 24.91 3.22 35.14
C GLY A 194 25.45 4.16 36.23
N LYS A 195 26.01 3.59 37.31
CA LYS A 195 26.58 4.35 38.44
C LYS A 195 27.81 5.15 38.04
N ASP A 196 28.62 4.65 37.11
CA ASP A 196 29.83 5.31 36.62
C ASP A 196 29.49 6.46 35.67
N ARG A 197 28.32 6.43 35.01
CA ARG A 197 27.84 7.52 34.13
C ARG A 197 27.38 8.77 34.89
N ALA A 198 26.92 8.63 36.14
CA ALA A 198 26.43 9.75 36.95
C ALA A 198 27.56 10.65 37.48
N ALA A 199 28.67 10.05 37.92
CA ALA A 199 29.82 10.75 38.51
C ALA A 199 30.40 11.89 37.63
N PRO A 200 30.69 11.70 36.33
CA PRO A 200 31.21 12.78 35.49
C PRO A 200 30.19 13.90 35.26
N ILE A 201 28.89 13.59 35.25
CA ILE A 201 27.82 14.59 35.12
C ILE A 201 27.75 15.44 36.40
N ARG A 202 27.82 14.83 37.59
CA ARG A 202 27.88 15.59 38.86
C ARG A 202 29.07 16.54 38.91
N LYS A 203 30.26 16.08 38.52
CA LYS A 203 31.46 16.90 38.47
C LYS A 203 31.34 18.07 37.48
N GLU A 204 30.62 17.88 36.37
CA GLU A 204 30.31 18.94 35.42
C GLU A 204 29.32 19.96 36.00
N LEU A 205 28.27 19.50 36.68
CA LEU A 205 27.29 20.35 37.35
C LEU A 205 27.92 21.21 38.46
N GLU A 206 28.86 20.65 39.22
CA GLU A 206 29.67 21.40 40.21
C GLU A 206 30.47 22.52 39.56
N LYS A 207 31.13 22.25 38.42
CA LYS A 207 31.86 23.27 37.65
C LYS A 207 30.95 24.36 37.09
N LEU A 208 29.74 23.98 36.66
CA LEU A 208 28.70 24.90 36.19
C LEU A 208 28.01 25.65 37.35
N LYS A 209 28.38 25.37 38.61
CA LYS A 209 27.82 25.97 39.81
C LYS A 209 26.31 25.75 39.94
N ALA A 210 25.82 24.59 39.51
CA ALA A 210 24.42 24.22 39.73
C ALA A 210 24.14 24.08 41.24
N PRO A 211 23.08 24.69 41.80
CA PRO A 211 22.76 24.56 43.22
C PRO A 211 22.46 23.12 43.61
N LEU A 212 23.01 22.65 44.73
CA LEU A 212 22.63 21.37 45.34
C LEU A 212 21.34 21.59 46.15
N ARG A 213 20.20 21.34 45.50
CA ARG A 213 18.85 21.48 46.05
C ARG A 213 17.97 20.40 45.43
N ALA A 214 17.39 19.54 46.25
CA ALA A 214 16.41 18.57 45.79
C ALA A 214 15.18 19.29 45.21
N VAL A 215 14.76 18.84 44.02
CA VAL A 215 13.60 19.36 43.28
C VAL A 215 12.82 18.15 42.78
N THR A 216 11.52 18.10 43.07
CA THR A 216 10.62 17.05 42.58
C THR A 216 9.79 17.53 41.39
N ALA A 217 9.17 16.60 40.67
CA ALA A 217 8.27 16.89 39.56
C ALA A 217 7.02 17.69 39.98
N LYS A 218 6.62 17.62 41.26
CA LYS A 218 5.50 18.39 41.81
C LYS A 218 5.87 19.85 42.09
N ASP A 219 7.13 20.12 42.44
CA ASP A 219 7.60 21.45 42.83
C ASP A 219 7.75 22.42 41.64
N VAL A 220 7.69 21.92 40.41
CA VAL A 220 8.01 22.69 39.21
C VAL A 220 6.83 22.70 38.22
N PRO A 221 5.95 23.72 38.29
CA PRO A 221 5.01 23.98 37.22
C PRO A 221 5.74 24.27 35.90
N PRO A 222 5.14 23.93 34.73
CA PRO A 222 5.84 24.00 33.47
C PRO A 222 6.06 25.43 32.98
N MET A 223 7.18 25.65 32.30
CA MET A 223 7.43 26.85 31.50
C MET A 223 6.56 26.81 30.23
N LEU A 224 5.89 27.91 29.91
CA LEU A 224 4.90 27.99 28.83
C LEU A 224 5.34 28.99 27.75
N ALA A 225 5.12 28.62 26.49
CA ALA A 225 5.50 29.46 25.35
C ALA A 225 4.44 30.50 24.97
N GLU A 226 4.87 31.67 24.51
CA GLU A 226 4.05 32.64 23.78
C GLU A 226 3.82 32.22 22.32
N THR A 227 2.79 32.76 21.67
CA THR A 227 2.48 32.47 20.26
C THR A 227 3.12 33.51 19.37
N ARG A 228 3.63 33.08 18.21
CA ARG A 228 4.11 33.95 17.15
C ARG A 228 3.59 33.45 15.80
N ASP A 229 3.17 34.38 14.95
CA ASP A 229 2.51 34.03 13.68
C ASP A 229 3.48 33.67 12.56
N GLN A 230 4.66 34.30 12.52
CA GLN A 230 5.65 34.07 11.48
C GLN A 230 6.90 33.37 12.03
N PRO A 231 7.44 32.38 11.30
CA PRO A 231 8.73 31.78 11.64
C PRO A 231 9.85 32.81 11.56
N PHE A 232 11.00 32.48 12.13
CA PHE A 232 12.20 33.31 12.04
C PHE A 232 13.45 32.47 12.27
N SER A 233 14.56 32.94 11.72
CA SER A 233 15.90 32.41 11.93
C SER A 233 16.73 33.45 12.68
N LYS A 234 17.28 33.10 13.85
CA LYS A 234 18.07 34.04 14.66
C LYS A 234 19.12 33.35 15.54
N THR A 235 20.34 33.89 15.57
CA THR A 235 21.41 33.47 16.48
C THR A 235 20.99 33.64 17.95
N GLY A 236 21.39 32.70 18.79
CA GLY A 236 20.97 32.64 20.20
C GLY A 236 19.59 32.00 20.42
N TRP A 237 18.99 31.43 19.38
CA TRP A 237 17.76 30.64 19.46
C TRP A 237 17.99 29.22 18.93
N VAL A 238 17.33 28.27 19.58
CA VAL A 238 17.23 26.88 19.15
C VAL A 238 15.81 26.57 18.74
N PHE A 239 15.66 25.79 17.68
CA PHE A 239 14.38 25.47 17.08
C PHE A 239 14.13 23.97 17.15
N GLU A 240 12.95 23.59 17.62
CA GLU A 240 12.54 22.20 17.86
C GLU A 240 11.19 21.95 17.19
N LEU A 241 10.89 20.69 16.88
CA LEU A 241 9.54 20.30 16.44
C LEU A 241 8.54 20.62 17.55
N LYS A 242 7.42 21.26 17.19
CA LYS A 242 6.25 21.31 18.05
C LYS A 242 5.50 19.99 17.89
N LEU A 243 5.50 19.21 18.96
CA LEU A 243 4.71 17.99 19.05
C LEU A 243 3.25 18.34 19.40
N ASP A 244 2.35 17.42 19.04
CA ASP A 244 0.91 17.47 19.35
C ASP A 244 0.54 16.32 20.32
N GLY A 245 0.84 16.54 21.60
CA GLY A 245 0.68 15.55 22.67
C GLY A 245 0.37 16.15 24.04
N TYR A 246 0.48 15.33 25.07
CA TYR A 246 0.27 15.76 26.46
C TYR A 246 1.60 16.25 27.05
N ARG A 247 1.64 17.53 27.41
CA ARG A 247 2.76 18.09 28.18
C ARG A 247 2.84 17.45 29.56
N VAL A 248 3.97 16.81 29.86
CA VAL A 248 4.19 16.10 31.13
C VAL A 248 5.51 16.47 31.79
N ARG A 249 5.56 16.42 33.13
CA ARG A 249 6.83 16.28 33.85
C ARG A 249 7.00 14.80 34.14
N ALA A 250 8.11 14.25 33.72
CA ALA A 250 8.45 12.85 33.96
C ALA A 250 9.62 12.80 34.91
N ALA A 251 9.57 11.91 35.89
CA ALA A 251 10.63 11.79 36.86
C ALA A 251 10.86 10.33 37.27
N ARG A 252 12.09 10.07 37.69
CA ARG A 252 12.44 8.95 38.56
C ARG A 252 12.83 9.60 39.89
N GLU A 253 12.07 9.32 40.94
CA GLU A 253 12.26 9.87 42.29
C GLU A 253 12.30 8.72 43.27
N HIS A 254 13.39 8.59 44.03
CA HIS A 254 13.57 7.48 44.98
C HIS A 254 13.37 6.08 44.35
N GLY A 255 13.73 5.94 43.05
CA GLY A 255 13.55 4.70 42.29
C GLY A 255 12.14 4.48 41.71
N GLU A 256 11.18 5.37 41.97
CA GLU A 256 9.83 5.29 41.42
C GLU A 256 9.64 6.22 40.23
N ALA A 257 8.94 5.73 39.19
CA ALA A 257 8.55 6.57 38.07
C ALA A 257 7.32 7.42 38.42
N ARG A 258 7.32 8.66 37.92
CA ARG A 258 6.19 9.59 38.00
C ARG A 258 6.00 10.31 36.66
N ILE A 259 4.75 10.41 36.21
CA ILE A 259 4.37 11.14 35.00
C ILE A 259 3.22 12.08 35.37
N LEU A 260 3.50 13.38 35.48
CA LEU A 260 2.51 14.38 35.88
C LEU A 260 2.06 15.20 34.67
N SER A 261 0.73 15.25 34.43
CA SER A 261 0.09 16.08 33.40
C SER A 261 0.27 17.56 33.67
N ARG A 262 0.10 18.44 32.68
CA ARG A 262 0.26 19.91 32.81
C ARG A 262 -0.30 20.49 34.11
N ASN A 263 -1.46 20.00 34.54
CA ASN A 263 -2.20 20.50 35.70
C ASN A 263 -1.90 19.72 37.01
N GLY A 264 -0.93 18.81 37.00
CA GLY A 264 -0.49 18.05 38.17
C GLY A 264 -1.14 16.67 38.34
N ASN A 265 -1.98 16.21 37.40
CA ASN A 265 -2.62 14.90 37.50
C ASN A 265 -1.60 13.78 37.24
N ASP A 266 -1.67 12.71 38.03
CA ASP A 266 -0.82 11.55 37.85
C ASP A 266 -1.31 10.68 36.68
N LEU A 267 -0.51 10.62 35.62
CA LEU A 267 -0.74 9.80 34.42
C LEU A 267 0.04 8.49 34.45
N THR A 268 0.85 8.23 35.48
CA THR A 268 1.73 7.06 35.58
C THR A 268 0.99 5.74 35.35
N PRO A 269 -0.20 5.50 35.93
CA PRO A 269 -0.94 4.25 35.74
C PRO A 269 -1.47 4.05 34.31
N LEU A 270 -1.65 5.11 33.53
CA LEU A 270 -2.22 5.07 32.17
C LEU A 270 -1.17 4.69 31.12
N PHE A 271 0.11 4.92 31.41
CA PHE A 271 1.24 4.72 30.50
C PHE A 271 2.33 3.84 31.15
N PRO A 272 2.03 2.57 31.48
CA PRO A 272 2.96 1.67 32.15
C PRO A 272 4.24 1.40 31.34
N GLU A 273 4.19 1.50 30.01
CA GLU A 273 5.37 1.40 29.14
C GLU A 273 6.37 2.54 29.37
N ILE A 274 5.89 3.76 29.57
CA ILE A 274 6.75 4.92 29.86
C ILE A 274 7.24 4.87 31.32
N ALA A 275 6.35 4.52 32.24
CA ALA A 275 6.70 4.39 33.66
C ALA A 275 7.84 3.38 33.86
N ARG A 276 7.77 2.21 33.20
CA ARG A 276 8.86 1.22 33.23
C ARG A 276 10.17 1.78 32.69
N ALA A 277 10.14 2.47 31.55
CA ALA A 277 11.36 3.03 30.98
C ALA A 277 11.99 4.11 31.87
N LEU A 278 11.18 4.95 32.53
CA LEU A 278 11.65 5.92 33.53
C LEU A 278 12.27 5.23 34.75
N ALA A 279 11.59 4.19 35.28
CA ALA A 279 12.10 3.40 36.40
C ALA A 279 13.39 2.62 36.05
N ALA A 280 13.66 2.38 34.77
CA ALA A 280 14.87 1.70 34.29
C ALA A 280 16.08 2.65 34.10
N LEU A 281 15.90 3.98 34.18
CA LEU A 281 17.01 4.93 34.02
C LEU A 281 18.09 4.71 35.08
N PRO A 282 19.37 4.49 34.74
CA PRO A 282 20.39 4.06 35.71
C PRO A 282 20.83 5.10 36.77
N PHE A 283 20.04 6.14 37.01
CA PHE A 283 20.32 7.27 37.90
C PHE A 283 19.36 7.25 39.09
N ASN A 284 19.75 7.84 40.22
CA ASN A 284 18.93 7.79 41.44
C ASN A 284 17.69 8.70 41.32
N ASP A 285 17.90 9.98 40.99
CA ASP A 285 16.85 10.98 40.89
C ASP A 285 17.01 11.83 39.63
N VAL A 286 15.95 12.01 38.86
CA VAL A 286 15.93 12.88 37.67
C VAL A 286 14.53 13.44 37.45
N VAL A 287 14.45 14.73 37.10
CA VAL A 287 13.21 15.41 36.72
C VAL A 287 13.34 16.00 35.32
N LEU A 288 12.41 15.61 34.45
CA LEU A 288 12.45 15.83 33.02
C LEU A 288 11.18 16.55 32.58
N ASP A 289 11.31 17.41 31.57
CA ASP A 289 10.17 18.05 30.93
C ASP A 289 10.04 17.55 29.48
N GLY A 290 8.84 17.10 29.14
CA GLY A 290 8.61 16.38 27.90
C GLY A 290 7.17 16.39 27.42
N GLU A 291 6.98 15.78 26.26
CA GLU A 291 5.68 15.63 25.63
C GLU A 291 5.41 14.18 25.30
N LEU A 292 4.29 13.70 25.82
CA LEU A 292 3.82 12.34 25.65
C LEU A 292 2.97 12.27 24.38
N VAL A 293 3.36 11.41 23.44
CA VAL A 293 2.67 11.21 22.16
C VAL A 293 2.36 9.74 21.94
N VAL A 294 1.34 9.46 21.14
CA VAL A 294 1.08 8.11 20.62
C VAL A 294 1.18 8.19 19.10
N PRO A 295 2.22 7.58 18.49
CA PRO A 295 2.39 7.64 17.05
C PRO A 295 1.29 6.87 16.31
N ASP A 296 1.00 7.26 15.08
CA ASP A 296 0.19 6.51 14.14
C ASP A 296 0.98 5.35 13.50
N GLU A 297 0.37 4.64 12.55
CA GLU A 297 0.99 3.50 11.84
C GLU A 297 2.19 3.91 10.97
N THR A 298 2.32 5.21 10.64
CA THR A 298 3.44 5.80 9.90
C THR A 298 4.52 6.39 10.81
N GLY A 299 4.30 6.35 12.13
CA GLY A 299 5.22 6.86 13.16
C GLY A 299 4.99 8.33 13.57
N ARG A 300 3.95 9.00 13.04
CA ARG A 300 3.68 10.43 13.33
C ARG A 300 2.85 10.60 14.60
N PRO A 301 3.11 11.62 15.45
CA PRO A 301 2.28 11.89 16.63
C PRO A 301 0.79 12.00 16.27
N SER A 302 -0.07 11.21 16.93
CA SER A 302 -1.51 11.23 16.74
C SER A 302 -2.22 11.56 18.05
N PHE A 303 -2.71 12.79 18.14
CA PHE A 303 -3.45 13.26 19.31
C PHE A 303 -4.72 12.44 19.57
N GLN A 304 -5.42 12.01 18.51
CA GLN A 304 -6.61 11.16 18.64
C GLN A 304 -6.28 9.81 19.31
N ARG A 305 -5.17 9.17 18.91
CA ARG A 305 -4.73 7.91 19.52
C ARG A 305 -4.32 8.13 20.98
N LEU A 306 -3.67 9.25 21.29
CA LEU A 306 -3.33 9.64 22.65
C LEU A 306 -4.58 9.85 23.53
N GLN A 307 -5.60 10.54 23.04
CA GLN A 307 -6.87 10.68 23.76
C GLN A 307 -7.52 9.31 24.03
N ASN A 308 -7.55 8.44 23.03
CA ASN A 308 -8.12 7.10 23.19
C ASN A 308 -7.36 6.28 24.24
N ARG A 309 -6.02 6.44 24.32
CA ARG A 309 -5.18 5.85 25.38
C ARG A 309 -5.52 6.44 26.75
N ALA A 310 -5.69 7.76 26.84
CA ALA A 310 -5.97 8.46 28.10
C ALA A 310 -7.39 8.22 28.66
N LYS A 311 -8.35 7.81 27.82
CA LYS A 311 -9.73 7.47 28.23
C LYS A 311 -9.87 6.08 28.85
N GLN A 312 -8.83 5.23 28.79
CA GLN A 312 -8.89 3.88 29.37
C GLN A 312 -8.83 3.94 30.90
N SER A 313 -9.71 3.20 31.57
CA SER A 313 -9.79 3.19 33.04
C SER A 313 -9.52 1.82 33.67
N ARG A 314 -9.66 0.72 32.91
CA ARG A 314 -9.45 -0.64 33.40
C ARG A 314 -8.01 -1.10 33.15
N ALA A 315 -7.37 -1.69 34.16
CA ALA A 315 -5.97 -2.13 34.09
C ALA A 315 -5.67 -3.09 32.92
N ILE A 316 -6.60 -3.99 32.58
CA ILE A 316 -6.44 -4.93 31.46
C ILE A 316 -6.47 -4.22 30.10
N ASP A 317 -7.34 -3.22 29.94
CA ASP A 317 -7.48 -2.46 28.70
C ASP A 317 -6.28 -1.52 28.51
N ILE A 318 -5.76 -0.95 29.60
CA ILE A 318 -4.51 -0.17 29.60
C ILE A 318 -3.33 -1.03 29.13
N ARG A 319 -3.16 -2.24 29.66
CA ARG A 319 -2.08 -3.16 29.24
C ARG A 319 -2.19 -3.56 27.77
N ARG A 320 -3.39 -3.86 27.29
CA ARG A 320 -3.62 -4.16 25.85
C ARG A 320 -3.32 -2.95 24.97
N ALA A 321 -3.78 -1.77 25.37
CA ALA A 321 -3.57 -0.55 24.62
C ALA A 321 -2.10 -0.12 24.59
N ALA A 322 -1.32 -0.38 25.65
CA ALA A 322 0.13 -0.14 25.68
C ALA A 322 0.91 -0.98 24.64
N VAL A 323 0.38 -2.14 24.25
CA VAL A 323 0.98 -3.00 23.21
C VAL A 323 0.47 -2.61 21.82
N ALA A 324 -0.84 -2.41 21.67
CA ALA A 324 -1.45 -2.10 20.37
C ALA A 324 -1.17 -0.68 19.88
N ALA A 325 -0.98 0.27 20.80
CA ALA A 325 -0.71 1.68 20.52
C ALA A 325 0.31 2.22 21.55
N PRO A 326 1.59 1.82 21.41
CA PRO A 326 2.63 2.19 22.38
C PRO A 326 2.85 3.70 22.39
N ALA A 327 2.92 4.30 23.58
CA ALA A 327 3.27 5.70 23.73
C ALA A 327 4.79 5.92 23.61
N ALA A 328 5.18 7.14 23.24
CA ALA A 328 6.55 7.65 23.31
C ALA A 328 6.58 8.97 24.09
N LEU A 329 7.62 9.18 24.88
CA LEU A 329 7.84 10.40 25.64
C LEU A 329 9.05 11.16 25.07
N TRP A 330 8.78 12.29 24.43
CA TRP A 330 9.80 13.17 23.86
C TRP A 330 10.22 14.22 24.88
N LEU A 331 11.47 14.16 25.31
CA LEU A 331 12.06 14.97 26.36
C LEU A 331 12.87 16.09 25.74
N PHE A 332 12.57 17.34 26.10
CA PHE A 332 13.26 18.51 25.55
C PHE A 332 13.97 19.37 26.61
N ASP A 333 13.79 19.11 27.91
CA ASP A 333 14.48 19.83 28.99
C ASP A 333 14.77 18.95 30.22
N LEU A 334 15.85 19.27 30.93
CA LEU A 334 16.29 18.61 32.17
C LEU A 334 16.19 19.61 33.32
N ILE A 335 15.35 19.30 34.30
CA ILE A 335 15.00 20.22 35.39
C ILE A 335 15.88 19.98 36.62
N ALA A 336 16.09 18.71 36.98
CA ALA A 336 16.90 18.31 38.11
C ALA A 336 17.57 16.95 37.87
N PHE A 337 18.74 16.75 38.47
CA PHE A 337 19.51 15.51 38.36
C PHE A 337 20.30 15.25 39.65
N GLU A 338 20.09 14.11 40.31
CA GLU A 338 20.78 13.65 41.53
C GLU A 338 21.02 14.75 42.57
N GLY A 339 19.96 15.50 42.92
CA GLY A 339 20.00 16.56 43.92
C GLY A 339 20.48 17.93 43.44
N TYR A 340 20.89 18.07 42.18
CA TYR A 340 21.19 19.35 41.56
C TYR A 340 19.96 19.98 40.89
N ASP A 341 19.75 21.29 41.11
CA ASP A 341 18.73 22.10 40.45
C ASP A 341 19.33 22.75 39.20
N LEU A 342 18.92 22.27 38.01
CA LEU A 342 19.48 22.74 36.75
C LEU A 342 18.74 23.96 36.19
N ARG A 343 17.60 24.38 36.76
CA ARG A 343 16.75 25.44 36.19
C ARG A 343 17.48 26.76 35.96
N GLY A 344 18.48 27.06 36.79
CA GLY A 344 19.31 28.26 36.67
C GLY A 344 20.37 28.21 35.57
N LEU A 345 20.65 27.05 34.98
CA LEU A 345 21.62 26.90 33.90
C LEU A 345 21.03 27.29 32.53
N PRO A 346 21.84 27.63 31.51
CA PRO A 346 21.37 27.83 30.14
C PRO A 346 20.67 26.60 29.54
N LEU A 347 19.61 26.80 28.75
CA LEU A 347 18.84 25.73 28.09
C LEU A 347 19.73 24.74 27.33
N VAL A 348 20.68 25.23 26.51
CA VAL A 348 21.55 24.35 25.72
C VAL A 348 22.37 23.41 26.61
N ARG A 349 22.89 23.89 27.75
CA ARG A 349 23.60 23.04 28.72
C ARG A 349 22.72 21.96 29.33
N ARG A 350 21.47 22.31 29.67
CA ARG A 350 20.50 21.32 30.19
C ARG A 350 20.18 20.25 29.14
N LYS A 351 20.05 20.64 27.86
CA LYS A 351 19.80 19.71 26.74
C LYS A 351 21.00 18.81 26.42
N GLU A 352 22.22 19.34 26.44
CA GLU A 352 23.46 18.55 26.25
C GLU A 352 23.58 17.44 27.31
N ILE A 353 23.31 17.78 28.58
CA ILE A 353 23.30 16.80 29.67
C ILE A 353 22.15 15.80 29.48
N LEU A 354 20.94 16.28 29.16
CA LEU A 354 19.77 15.43 28.89
C LEU A 354 20.07 14.36 27.84
N GLN A 355 20.69 14.74 26.72
CA GLN A 355 21.00 13.80 25.64
C GLN A 355 21.89 12.63 26.10
N ARG A 356 22.78 12.86 27.06
CA ARG A 356 23.68 11.84 27.63
C ARG A 356 22.99 10.93 28.66
N LEU A 357 21.85 11.36 29.20
CA LEU A 357 21.06 10.59 30.17
C LEU A 357 20.10 9.60 29.51
N LEU A 358 19.75 9.80 28.25
CA LEU A 358 18.73 9.00 27.58
C LEU A 358 19.35 7.86 26.74
N PRO A 359 18.66 6.71 26.64
CA PRO A 359 19.07 5.64 25.73
C PRO A 359 18.90 6.08 24.27
N ARG A 360 19.67 5.47 23.36
CA ARG A 360 19.55 5.74 21.91
C ARG A 360 18.26 5.17 21.30
N ALA A 361 17.72 4.12 21.89
CA ALA A 361 16.51 3.43 21.47
C ALA A 361 15.43 3.47 22.58
N GLY A 362 14.26 2.88 22.33
CA GLY A 362 13.19 2.78 23.34
C GLY A 362 12.21 3.96 23.36
N PRO A 363 11.29 3.99 24.34
CA PRO A 363 10.14 4.90 24.36
C PRO A 363 10.45 6.29 24.94
N LEU A 364 11.61 6.47 25.61
CA LEU A 364 12.10 7.78 26.02
C LEU A 364 12.96 8.35 24.89
N LYS A 365 12.57 9.49 24.33
CA LYS A 365 13.22 10.10 23.17
C LYS A 365 13.77 11.46 23.52
N PHE A 366 14.99 11.76 23.09
CA PHE A 366 15.51 13.12 23.11
C PHE A 366 14.89 13.91 21.95
N LEU A 367 14.31 15.08 22.23
CA LEU A 367 13.87 16.00 21.18
C LEU A 367 15.03 16.87 20.73
N GLU A 368 15.52 16.56 19.52
CA GLU A 368 16.58 17.31 18.85
C GLU A 368 16.18 18.75 18.56
N HIS A 369 17.20 19.60 18.46
CA HIS A 369 17.04 21.01 18.14
C HIS A 369 18.05 21.42 17.08
N PHE A 370 17.70 22.47 16.34
CA PHE A 370 18.54 23.09 15.33
C PHE A 370 18.91 24.50 15.75
N GLU A 371 20.18 24.84 15.59
CA GLU A 371 20.65 26.21 15.80
C GLU A 371 20.39 27.03 14.54
N THR A 372 19.90 28.26 14.71
CA THR A 372 19.73 29.28 13.65
C THR A 372 18.76 28.98 12.50
N LYS A 373 18.33 27.74 12.27
CA LYS A 373 17.52 27.32 11.11
C LYS A 373 16.01 27.23 11.36
N GLY A 374 15.43 28.28 11.95
CA GLY A 374 14.02 28.26 12.36
C GLY A 374 13.04 28.29 11.19
N GLU A 375 13.31 29.07 10.15
CA GLU A 375 12.47 29.13 8.95
C GLU A 375 12.53 27.83 8.14
N GLU A 376 13.73 27.30 7.91
CA GLU A 376 13.92 26.00 7.25
C GLU A 376 13.18 24.87 7.99
N LEU A 377 13.30 24.80 9.33
CA LEU A 377 12.60 23.79 10.12
C LEU A 377 11.07 23.96 10.02
N TYR A 378 10.58 25.19 10.06
CA TYR A 378 9.16 25.48 9.94
C TYR A 378 8.60 25.04 8.58
N GLU A 379 9.29 25.34 7.49
CA GLU A 379 8.90 24.93 6.14
C GLU A 379 8.78 23.41 6.02
N ARG A 380 9.76 22.67 6.56
CA ARG A 380 9.72 21.21 6.62
C ARG A 380 8.56 20.68 7.46
N VAL A 381 8.31 21.31 8.60
CA VAL A 381 7.18 20.95 9.47
C VAL A 381 5.84 21.12 8.76
N VAL A 382 5.66 22.24 8.04
CA VAL A 382 4.46 22.51 7.25
C VAL A 382 4.29 21.45 6.16
N GLN A 383 5.36 21.10 5.43
CA GLN A 383 5.33 20.07 4.38
C GLN A 383 4.97 18.68 4.92
N MET A 384 5.45 18.34 6.11
CA MET A 384 5.16 17.07 6.77
C MET A 384 3.76 17.01 7.40
N GLY A 385 3.01 18.12 7.38
CA GLY A 385 1.70 18.24 8.02
C GLY A 385 1.76 18.13 9.55
N LEU A 386 2.88 18.53 10.15
CA LEU A 386 3.10 18.54 11.61
C LEU A 386 2.66 19.88 12.21
N GLU A 387 2.47 19.95 13.54
CA GLU A 387 1.75 21.06 14.18
C GLU A 387 2.44 22.43 14.06
N GLY A 388 3.77 22.45 14.07
CA GLY A 388 4.55 23.68 14.05
C GLY A 388 5.95 23.50 14.63
N ILE A 389 6.58 24.61 14.98
CA ILE A 389 7.89 24.60 15.65
C ILE A 389 7.84 25.35 16.98
N MET A 390 8.78 25.01 17.85
CA MET A 390 9.09 25.74 19.07
C MET A 390 10.44 26.44 18.88
N ALA A 391 10.46 27.76 19.03
CA ALA A 391 11.69 28.53 19.13
C ALA A 391 11.99 28.82 20.60
N LYS A 392 13.16 28.45 21.09
CA LYS A 392 13.56 28.68 22.48
C LYS A 392 14.87 29.44 22.53
N LYS A 393 14.98 30.42 23.44
CA LYS A 393 16.21 31.19 23.61
C LYS A 393 17.29 30.29 24.26
N ALA A 394 18.43 30.15 23.59
CA ALA A 394 19.48 29.17 23.89
C ALA A 394 20.09 29.34 25.29
N ASP A 395 20.21 30.59 25.74
CA ASP A 395 20.77 31.00 27.03
C ASP A 395 19.72 31.09 28.15
N SER A 396 18.44 30.75 27.88
CA SER A 396 17.37 30.96 28.85
C SER A 396 17.40 29.98 30.04
N THR A 397 17.17 30.53 31.22
CA THR A 397 16.87 29.76 32.45
C THR A 397 15.44 29.22 32.41
N TYR A 398 15.20 28.08 33.05
CA TYR A 398 13.85 27.54 33.20
C TYR A 398 13.05 28.33 34.24
N ARG A 399 11.93 28.92 33.84
CA ARG A 399 11.02 29.65 34.74
C ARG A 399 9.58 29.23 34.50
N SER A 400 8.89 28.84 35.57
CA SER A 400 7.48 28.48 35.52
C SER A 400 6.63 29.67 35.07
N GLY A 401 5.60 29.40 34.25
CA GLY A 401 4.72 30.43 33.70
C GLY A 401 5.02 30.77 32.23
N ARG A 402 4.24 31.70 31.68
CA ARG A 402 4.33 32.10 30.27
C ARG A 402 5.47 33.09 30.05
N THR A 403 6.20 32.93 28.95
CA THR A 403 7.39 33.73 28.67
C THR A 403 7.70 33.80 27.18
N ALA A 404 8.17 34.98 26.74
CA ALA A 404 8.70 35.21 25.41
C ALA A 404 10.01 34.46 25.11
N ASN A 405 10.67 33.86 26.12
CA ASN A 405 11.87 33.04 25.87
C ASN A 405 11.55 31.76 25.11
N TRP A 406 10.30 31.30 25.14
CA TRP A 406 9.81 30.18 24.36
C TRP A 406 8.66 30.68 23.48
N LEU A 407 8.75 30.44 22.18
CA LEU A 407 7.76 30.86 21.19
C LEU A 407 7.26 29.62 20.44
N LYS A 408 5.95 29.50 20.27
CA LYS A 408 5.33 28.50 19.39
C LYS A 408 4.86 29.16 18.10
N ILE A 409 5.21 28.55 16.98
CA ILE A 409 4.85 29.01 15.64
C ILE A 409 4.11 27.85 14.96
N LYS A 410 2.81 28.02 14.67
CA LYS A 410 1.92 26.96 14.18
C LYS A 410 1.87 26.93 12.66
N ALA A 411 1.88 25.73 12.06
CA ALA A 411 1.87 25.52 10.62
C ALA A 411 0.54 25.90 9.93
N ASP A 412 -0.59 25.62 10.58
CA ASP A 412 -1.93 25.88 10.05
C ASP A 412 -2.60 27.10 10.72
N LYS A 413 -3.29 27.92 9.94
CA LYS A 413 -4.26 28.90 10.47
C LYS A 413 -5.50 28.14 10.95
N THR A 414 -5.53 27.81 12.24
CA THR A 414 -6.70 27.24 12.90
C THR A 414 -7.42 28.29 13.73
N GLY A 415 -8.74 28.17 13.81
CA GLY A 415 -9.61 29.00 14.65
C GLY A 415 -10.60 28.14 15.42
N GLU A 416 -11.10 28.69 16.52
CA GLU A 416 -12.09 28.05 17.40
C GLU A 416 -13.45 28.69 17.09
N PHE A 417 -14.44 27.86 16.74
CA PHE A 417 -15.76 28.32 16.32
C PHE A 417 -16.86 27.54 17.01
N VAL A 418 -17.96 28.22 17.32
CA VAL A 418 -19.15 27.62 17.89
C VAL A 418 -19.98 26.96 16.80
N VAL A 419 -20.41 25.72 17.04
CA VAL A 419 -21.33 25.02 16.13
C VAL A 419 -22.76 25.49 16.38
N VAL A 420 -23.40 26.01 15.33
CA VAL A 420 -24.75 26.61 15.39
C VAL A 420 -25.78 25.88 14.55
N GLY A 421 -25.37 24.90 13.76
CA GLY A 421 -26.26 24.05 12.97
C GLY A 421 -25.52 23.04 12.10
N TYR A 422 -26.25 22.35 11.24
CA TYR A 422 -25.72 21.47 10.20
C TYR A 422 -26.65 21.39 8.99
N SER A 423 -26.11 21.01 7.83
CA SER A 423 -26.90 20.76 6.61
C SER A 423 -27.22 19.28 6.41
N ALA A 424 -28.29 18.98 5.67
CA ALA A 424 -28.63 17.61 5.26
C ALA A 424 -27.49 16.97 4.41
N PRO A 425 -27.29 15.65 4.50
CA PRO A 425 -26.33 14.93 3.66
C PRO A 425 -26.80 14.87 2.20
N LYS A 426 -25.86 14.75 1.24
CA LYS A 426 -26.14 14.58 -0.20
C LYS A 426 -25.45 13.32 -0.74
N GLY A 427 -26.10 12.62 -1.67
CA GLY A 427 -25.56 11.42 -2.31
C GLY A 427 -25.49 10.20 -1.37
N SER A 428 -24.43 9.41 -1.45
CA SER A 428 -24.21 8.22 -0.59
C SER A 428 -23.71 8.54 0.83
N ARG A 429 -23.63 9.82 1.20
CA ARG A 429 -23.12 10.29 2.50
C ARG A 429 -24.18 10.08 3.59
N GLY A 430 -23.81 9.47 4.72
CA GLY A 430 -24.69 9.31 5.89
C GLY A 430 -24.39 10.31 7.01
N GLY A 431 -25.38 10.62 7.86
CA GLY A 431 -25.25 11.59 8.97
C GLY A 431 -25.68 12.99 8.56
N PHE A 432 -24.71 13.91 8.42
CA PHE A 432 -24.92 15.31 8.01
C PHE A 432 -23.99 15.71 6.84
N GLY A 433 -24.29 16.83 6.17
CA GLY A 433 -23.53 17.34 5.03
C GLY A 433 -22.34 18.23 5.44
N ALA A 434 -22.59 19.25 6.27
CA ALA A 434 -21.58 20.16 6.80
C ALA A 434 -22.05 20.78 8.13
N LEU A 435 -21.12 21.14 9.02
CA LEU A 435 -21.42 21.95 10.21
C LEU A 435 -21.53 23.42 9.84
N HIS A 436 -22.46 24.14 10.47
CA HIS A 436 -22.58 25.59 10.46
C HIS A 436 -21.83 26.16 11.66
N LEU A 437 -20.95 27.13 11.40
CA LEU A 437 -19.99 27.69 12.36
C LEU A 437 -20.30 29.17 12.62
N ALA A 438 -20.06 29.62 13.84
CA ALA A 438 -20.20 31.01 14.24
C ALA A 438 -19.11 31.40 15.27
N ALA A 439 -18.89 32.69 15.47
CA ALA A 439 -18.01 33.23 16.50
C ALA A 439 -18.62 34.50 17.09
N TYR A 440 -18.23 34.85 18.31
CA TYR A 440 -18.74 36.03 19.01
C TYR A 440 -18.06 37.31 18.51
N ASP A 441 -18.86 38.32 18.17
CA ASP A 441 -18.44 39.69 17.91
C ASP A 441 -19.27 40.65 18.76
N GLY A 442 -18.60 41.41 19.64
CA GLY A 442 -19.26 42.35 20.54
C GLY A 442 -20.38 41.74 21.40
N GLY A 443 -20.24 40.46 21.79
CA GLY A 443 -21.25 39.73 22.58
C GLY A 443 -22.41 39.13 21.77
N ARG A 444 -22.43 39.30 20.43
CA ARG A 444 -23.40 38.66 19.53
C ARG A 444 -22.75 37.53 18.75
N LEU A 445 -23.47 36.44 18.51
CA LEU A 445 -22.96 35.29 17.77
C LEU A 445 -23.18 35.50 16.27
N VAL A 446 -22.11 35.60 15.49
CA VAL A 446 -22.15 35.92 14.05
C VAL A 446 -21.72 34.71 13.23
N TYR A 447 -22.47 34.41 12.17
CA TYR A 447 -22.21 33.28 11.29
C TYR A 447 -20.89 33.42 10.54
N ALA A 448 -20.04 32.39 10.62
CA ALA A 448 -18.67 32.36 10.10
C ALA A 448 -18.47 31.39 8.92
N GLY A 449 -19.49 30.62 8.53
CA GLY A 449 -19.42 29.72 7.38
C GLY A 449 -19.75 28.26 7.70
N ARG A 450 -19.36 27.33 6.81
CA ARG A 450 -19.68 25.90 6.94
C ARG A 450 -18.50 24.98 6.66
N ALA A 451 -18.29 23.95 7.48
CA ALA A 451 -17.24 22.95 7.28
C ALA A 451 -17.83 21.57 6.95
N GLY A 452 -17.58 21.08 5.73
CA GLY A 452 -18.13 19.80 5.21
C GLY A 452 -17.10 18.68 5.00
N SER A 453 -15.83 18.96 5.25
CA SER A 453 -14.70 18.04 5.15
C SER A 453 -13.98 17.94 6.50
N GLY A 454 -13.21 16.87 6.70
CA GLY A 454 -12.51 16.60 7.97
C GLY A 454 -13.19 15.57 8.88
N PHE A 455 -14.26 14.92 8.43
CA PHE A 455 -14.97 13.87 9.19
C PHE A 455 -14.82 12.49 8.55
N THR A 456 -14.60 11.48 9.37
CA THR A 456 -14.72 10.05 9.00
C THR A 456 -16.19 9.59 8.98
N ALA A 457 -16.47 8.46 8.34
CA ALA A 457 -17.83 7.90 8.28
C ALA A 457 -18.41 7.53 9.65
N LYS A 458 -17.54 7.18 10.61
CA LYS A 458 -17.93 6.89 12.00
C LYS A 458 -18.27 8.17 12.75
N GLU A 459 -17.43 9.20 12.64
CA GLU A 459 -17.66 10.51 13.28
C GLU A 459 -18.93 11.19 12.75
N LEU A 460 -19.23 11.09 11.45
CA LEU A 460 -20.47 11.62 10.88
C LEU A 460 -21.72 11.07 11.58
N LYS A 461 -21.70 9.82 12.04
CA LYS A 461 -22.82 9.20 12.78
C LYS A 461 -22.87 9.65 14.24
N GLU A 462 -21.73 9.64 14.92
CA GLU A 462 -21.63 9.99 16.35
C GLU A 462 -21.98 11.47 16.59
N VAL A 463 -21.45 12.36 15.74
CA VAL A 463 -21.70 13.80 15.82
C VAL A 463 -23.13 14.14 15.43
N ALA A 464 -23.72 13.46 14.43
CA ALA A 464 -25.12 13.65 14.08
C ALA A 464 -26.06 13.40 15.28
N ALA A 465 -25.80 12.37 16.07
CA ALA A 465 -26.60 12.07 17.26
C ALA A 465 -26.50 13.17 18.33
N GLN A 466 -25.31 13.72 18.55
CA GLN A 466 -25.11 14.84 19.49
C GLN A 466 -25.79 16.12 19.01
N LEU A 467 -25.76 16.40 17.70
CA LEU A 467 -26.39 17.58 17.12
C LEU A 467 -27.92 17.51 17.15
N GLU A 468 -28.51 16.35 16.88
CA GLU A 468 -29.97 16.18 16.92
C GLU A 468 -30.52 16.44 18.34
N ALA A 469 -29.79 16.05 19.38
CA ALA A 469 -30.15 16.32 20.79
C ALA A 469 -30.14 17.82 21.14
N LEU A 470 -29.45 18.65 20.35
CA LEU A 470 -29.29 20.09 20.60
C LEU A 470 -30.17 20.95 19.68
N ARG A 471 -31.11 20.36 18.95
CA ARG A 471 -31.88 21.06 17.91
C ARG A 471 -32.72 22.25 18.43
N VAL A 472 -32.75 23.33 17.67
CA VAL A 472 -33.56 24.53 17.91
C VAL A 472 -34.31 24.97 16.64
N PRO A 473 -35.45 25.67 16.75
CA PRO A 473 -36.30 25.99 15.60
C PRO A 473 -35.79 27.16 14.74
N LYS A 474 -34.87 28.00 15.25
CA LYS A 474 -34.34 29.19 14.58
C LYS A 474 -32.81 29.24 14.72
N PRO A 475 -32.09 29.84 13.75
CA PRO A 475 -30.64 29.97 13.86
C PRO A 475 -30.26 30.82 15.09
N PRO A 476 -29.30 30.37 15.91
CA PRO A 476 -28.85 31.13 17.08
C PRO A 476 -27.80 32.21 16.75
N ALA A 477 -27.52 32.44 15.46
CA ALA A 477 -26.51 33.36 14.98
C ALA A 477 -27.09 34.38 14.00
N ASP A 478 -26.53 35.59 14.01
CA ASP A 478 -26.83 36.68 13.08
C ASP A 478 -25.93 36.62 11.83
N GLY A 479 -26.25 37.42 10.80
CA GLY A 479 -25.45 37.55 9.58
C GLY A 479 -25.98 36.73 8.40
N PRO A 480 -25.15 36.39 7.40
CA PRO A 480 -25.57 35.72 6.16
C PRO A 480 -25.81 34.21 6.38
N VAL A 481 -26.76 33.88 7.26
CA VAL A 481 -27.15 32.52 7.60
C VAL A 481 -27.86 31.86 6.41
N PRO A 482 -27.50 30.61 6.02
CA PRO A 482 -28.16 29.91 4.92
C PRO A 482 -29.66 29.70 5.12
N THR A 483 -30.44 29.93 4.06
CA THR A 483 -31.90 29.72 4.04
C THR A 483 -32.28 28.44 3.31
N GLY A 484 -33.24 27.67 3.82
CA GLY A 484 -33.77 26.48 3.15
C GLY A 484 -34.18 25.37 4.11
N LYS A 485 -34.94 24.38 3.62
CA LYS A 485 -35.41 23.23 4.43
C LYS A 485 -34.31 22.21 4.76
N ASP A 486 -33.16 22.31 4.10
CA ASP A 486 -32.03 21.39 4.27
C ASP A 486 -31.08 21.78 5.42
N HIS A 487 -31.43 22.78 6.23
CA HIS A 487 -30.61 23.30 7.31
C HIS A 487 -31.29 23.09 8.67
N THR A 488 -30.58 22.49 9.61
CA THR A 488 -31.01 22.29 10.99
C THR A 488 -30.13 23.10 11.93
N TRP A 489 -30.76 23.82 12.87
CA TRP A 489 -30.08 24.68 13.83
C TRP A 489 -29.93 23.98 15.18
N VAL A 490 -28.83 24.23 15.89
CA VAL A 490 -28.54 23.63 17.20
C VAL A 490 -28.16 24.68 18.23
N GLN A 491 -28.32 24.37 19.52
CA GLN A 491 -27.85 25.21 20.62
C GLN A 491 -26.32 25.42 20.51
N PRO A 492 -25.82 26.65 20.74
CA PRO A 492 -24.39 27.00 20.64
C PRO A 492 -23.59 26.46 21.83
N LYS A 493 -23.51 25.13 21.99
CA LYS A 493 -22.83 24.44 23.10
C LYS A 493 -21.52 23.77 22.70
N LEU A 494 -21.34 23.44 21.43
CA LEU A 494 -20.17 22.72 20.93
C LEU A 494 -19.17 23.70 20.31
N VAL A 495 -17.89 23.53 20.64
CA VAL A 495 -16.79 24.30 20.05
C VAL A 495 -15.99 23.39 19.11
N ALA A 496 -15.84 23.80 17.87
CA ALA A 496 -15.05 23.12 16.85
C ALA A 496 -13.79 23.93 16.53
N GLU A 497 -12.64 23.26 16.51
CA GLU A 497 -11.43 23.77 15.89
C GLU A 497 -11.48 23.50 14.39
N VAL A 498 -11.29 24.56 13.61
CA VAL A 498 -11.43 24.55 12.16
C VAL A 498 -10.21 25.21 11.54
N ARG A 499 -9.63 24.52 10.56
CA ARG A 499 -8.56 25.05 9.73
C ARG A 499 -9.16 25.79 8.56
N TYR A 500 -8.65 26.97 8.24
CA TYR A 500 -9.16 27.81 7.16
C TYR A 500 -8.02 28.56 6.47
N LYS A 501 -8.28 29.00 5.23
CA LYS A 501 -7.26 29.69 4.43
C LYS A 501 -7.17 31.17 4.78
N GLU A 502 -8.32 31.84 4.81
CA GLU A 502 -8.48 33.27 5.09
C GLU A 502 -9.95 33.60 5.39
N TRP A 503 -10.21 34.84 5.83
CA TRP A 503 -11.55 35.42 5.93
C TRP A 503 -11.90 36.16 4.64
N THR A 504 -13.13 35.99 4.14
CA THR A 504 -13.63 36.76 2.99
C THR A 504 -14.00 38.19 3.40
N GLU A 505 -14.18 39.08 2.41
CA GLU A 505 -14.66 40.46 2.64
C GLU A 505 -16.01 40.48 3.37
N GLU A 506 -16.88 39.50 3.06
CA GLU A 506 -18.19 39.24 3.67
C GLU A 506 -18.12 38.63 5.08
N GLY A 507 -16.92 38.40 5.63
CA GLY A 507 -16.75 37.87 6.98
C GLY A 507 -16.97 36.36 7.13
N LEU A 508 -16.79 35.58 6.05
CA LEU A 508 -16.92 34.12 6.07
C LEU A 508 -15.55 33.42 5.94
N LEU A 509 -15.44 32.22 6.49
CA LEU A 509 -14.25 31.37 6.37
C LEU A 509 -14.13 30.82 4.95
N ARG A 510 -12.94 30.96 4.34
CA ARG A 510 -12.62 30.36 3.05
C ARG A 510 -11.95 28.99 3.22
N HIS A 511 -12.50 27.98 2.56
CA HIS A 511 -12.08 26.57 2.64
C HIS A 511 -11.96 26.02 4.08
N PRO A 512 -12.99 26.17 4.93
CA PRO A 512 -12.95 25.63 6.29
C PRO A 512 -13.00 24.08 6.28
N VAL A 513 -12.06 23.47 6.99
CA VAL A 513 -11.95 22.02 7.21
C VAL A 513 -12.02 21.75 8.69
N PHE A 514 -12.95 20.90 9.12
CA PHE A 514 -13.06 20.50 10.51
C PHE A 514 -11.78 19.78 10.96
N VAL A 515 -11.27 20.14 12.13
CA VAL A 515 -10.09 19.50 12.74
C VAL A 515 -10.52 18.63 13.91
N ARG A 516 -11.22 19.20 14.90
CA ARG A 516 -11.67 18.49 16.12
C ARG A 516 -12.71 19.30 16.90
N PHE A 517 -13.37 18.66 17.87
CA PHE A 517 -14.10 19.35 18.93
C PHE A 517 -13.18 19.72 20.10
N ARG A 518 -13.51 20.80 20.81
CA ARG A 518 -12.74 21.35 21.94
C ARG A 518 -13.60 21.37 23.18
N ASP A 519 -13.62 20.24 23.89
CA ASP A 519 -14.35 20.08 25.15
C ASP A 519 -13.71 20.89 26.30
N ASP A 520 -12.49 21.38 26.10
CA ASP A 520 -11.71 22.21 27.03
C ASP A 520 -12.03 23.71 26.93
N LYS A 521 -12.96 24.11 26.06
CA LYS A 521 -13.29 25.52 25.76
C LYS A 521 -14.78 25.79 25.88
N GLU A 522 -15.13 26.95 26.45
CA GLU A 522 -16.52 27.40 26.47
C GLU A 522 -16.87 28.15 25.18
N PRO A 523 -18.12 28.04 24.67
CA PRO A 523 -18.55 28.73 23.44
C PRO A 523 -18.31 30.24 23.45
N LYS A 524 -18.43 30.89 24.62
CA LYS A 524 -18.22 32.34 24.80
C LYS A 524 -16.78 32.78 24.56
N ASP A 525 -15.81 31.86 24.61
CA ASP A 525 -14.39 32.16 24.42
C ASP A 525 -13.98 32.17 22.93
N CYS A 526 -14.93 31.93 22.01
CA CYS A 526 -14.71 31.89 20.57
C CYS A 526 -14.98 33.27 19.94
N GLU A 527 -14.07 34.23 20.10
CA GLU A 527 -14.22 35.61 19.60
C GLU A 527 -13.65 35.81 18.17
N LEU A 528 -14.29 36.70 17.38
CA LEU A 528 -13.79 37.15 16.08
C LEU A 528 -12.55 38.05 16.26
N PRO A 529 -11.47 37.85 15.46
CA PRO A 529 -10.31 38.73 15.52
C PRO A 529 -10.66 40.14 15.01
N ARG A 530 -10.39 41.17 15.82
CA ARG A 530 -10.64 42.59 15.46
C ARG A 530 -9.81 42.98 14.23
N ARG A 531 -10.45 43.46 13.16
CA ARG A 531 -9.79 44.12 12.02
C ARG A 531 -9.07 45.37 12.53
N GLY A 532 -7.74 45.41 12.41
CA GLY A 532 -6.92 46.58 12.73
C GLY A 532 -7.00 47.64 11.63
N ASP A 533 -7.04 48.91 12.05
CA ASP A 533 -7.04 50.13 11.23
C ASP A 533 -5.99 50.14 10.12
N GLY A 534 -6.44 50.45 8.90
CA GLY A 534 -5.58 50.82 7.78
C GLY A 534 -4.99 52.21 8.00
N GLY A 535 -3.72 52.26 8.39
CA GLY A 535 -2.90 53.46 8.38
C GLY A 535 -2.52 53.85 6.95
N LYS A 536 -2.89 55.08 6.58
CA LYS A 536 -2.51 55.77 5.34
C LYS A 536 -0.99 55.81 5.14
N GLY A 537 -0.56 55.57 3.90
CA GLY A 537 0.78 55.85 3.40
C GLY A 537 0.68 56.05 1.89
N ASP A 538 0.65 57.32 1.51
CA ASP A 538 0.59 57.87 0.16
C ASP A 538 1.90 57.58 -0.57
N GLU A 539 1.85 57.03 -1.79
CA GLU A 539 2.85 57.32 -2.82
C GLU A 539 2.31 56.96 -4.22
N THR A 540 2.22 58.03 -5.01
CA THR A 540 1.75 58.21 -6.38
C THR A 540 2.30 57.22 -7.42
N VAL A 541 1.41 56.65 -8.23
CA VAL A 541 1.76 55.95 -9.48
C VAL A 541 1.40 56.85 -10.66
N ASP A 542 2.42 57.43 -11.29
CA ASP A 542 2.28 58.09 -12.59
C ASP A 542 2.27 57.05 -13.72
N THR A 543 1.26 57.17 -14.58
CA THR A 543 1.06 56.43 -15.82
C THR A 543 1.89 56.99 -16.97
N VAL A 544 2.65 56.16 -17.71
CA VAL A 544 2.78 56.28 -19.19
C VAL A 544 2.99 54.90 -19.85
N THR A 545 2.27 54.74 -20.97
CA THR A 545 2.10 53.59 -21.87
C THR A 545 3.20 53.34 -22.93
N ARG A 546 3.25 52.07 -23.38
CA ARG A 546 3.61 51.48 -24.71
C ARG A 546 5.07 51.18 -25.09
N GLY A 547 5.29 49.92 -25.48
CA GLY A 547 6.35 49.48 -26.40
C GLY A 547 6.34 47.97 -26.64
N VAL A 548 5.94 47.53 -27.83
CA VAL A 548 5.96 46.12 -28.29
C VAL A 548 7.37 45.74 -28.75
N ALA A 549 7.91 44.62 -28.26
CA ALA A 549 8.70 43.59 -28.97
C ALA A 549 9.74 42.92 -28.05
N GLY A 550 9.73 41.58 -28.06
CA GLY A 550 10.74 40.73 -27.41
C GLY A 550 10.13 39.89 -26.28
N THR A 551 9.72 38.66 -26.60
CA THR A 551 9.32 37.65 -25.61
C THR A 551 10.51 37.36 -24.68
N PRO A 552 10.45 37.67 -23.37
CA PRO A 552 11.37 37.10 -22.40
C PRO A 552 10.81 35.74 -21.98
N PRO A 553 11.66 34.73 -21.73
CA PRO A 553 11.19 33.46 -21.16
C PRO A 553 10.46 33.75 -19.85
N SER A 554 9.26 33.19 -19.69
CA SER A 554 8.55 33.21 -18.42
C SER A 554 9.49 32.63 -17.35
N PRO A 555 9.78 33.34 -16.25
CA PRO A 555 10.51 32.74 -15.15
C PRO A 555 9.69 31.53 -14.68
N LEU A 556 10.32 30.36 -14.62
CA LEU A 556 9.71 29.17 -14.02
C LEU A 556 9.28 29.53 -12.59
N PRO A 557 8.15 29.02 -12.08
CA PRO A 557 7.69 29.29 -10.71
C PRO A 557 8.71 28.87 -9.64
N HIS A 558 9.71 28.05 -10.02
CA HIS A 558 10.84 27.62 -9.22
C HIS A 558 12.12 27.69 -10.08
N GLU A 559 13.14 28.42 -9.63
CA GLU A 559 14.41 28.54 -10.35
C GLU A 559 15.32 27.33 -10.04
N VAL A 560 15.58 26.49 -11.05
CA VAL A 560 16.45 25.31 -10.92
C VAL A 560 17.91 25.74 -11.06
N VAL A 561 18.72 25.55 -10.03
CA VAL A 561 20.17 25.81 -10.09
C VAL A 561 20.87 24.70 -10.87
N PHE A 562 21.38 25.02 -12.05
CA PHE A 562 22.12 24.09 -12.90
C PHE A 562 23.61 24.03 -12.55
N SER A 563 24.22 22.86 -12.75
CA SER A 563 25.65 22.64 -12.49
C SER A 563 26.30 21.80 -13.58
N ASN A 564 27.60 21.99 -13.81
CA ASN A 564 28.42 21.15 -14.70
C ASN A 564 27.83 20.98 -16.12
N LEU A 565 27.33 22.07 -16.72
CA LEU A 565 26.64 22.02 -18.01
C LEU A 565 27.52 21.48 -19.14
N ASP A 566 28.81 21.84 -19.15
CA ASP A 566 29.76 21.39 -20.18
C ASP A 566 30.24 19.94 -20.00
N LYS A 567 29.77 19.25 -18.95
CA LYS A 567 30.18 17.87 -18.68
C LYS A 567 29.69 16.95 -19.79
N VAL A 568 30.61 16.29 -20.49
CA VAL A 568 30.29 15.37 -21.58
C VAL A 568 29.61 14.12 -21.04
N PHE A 569 28.39 13.84 -21.51
CA PHE A 569 27.62 12.64 -21.19
C PHE A 569 27.72 11.58 -22.29
N TRP A 570 27.87 11.96 -23.56
CA TRP A 570 28.14 11.06 -24.69
C TRP A 570 29.49 11.41 -25.34
N PRO A 571 30.57 10.72 -24.97
CA PRO A 571 31.92 11.06 -25.44
C PRO A 571 32.11 11.01 -26.95
N GLU A 572 31.51 10.03 -27.64
CA GLU A 572 31.66 9.83 -29.09
C GLU A 572 30.98 10.94 -29.90
N ASP A 573 29.80 11.38 -29.45
CA ASP A 573 29.00 12.39 -30.14
C ASP A 573 29.25 13.82 -29.64
N GLY A 574 29.94 13.96 -28.50
CA GLY A 574 30.21 15.23 -27.84
C GLY A 574 29.03 15.83 -27.06
N PHE A 575 27.93 15.10 -26.85
CA PHE A 575 26.78 15.65 -26.12
C PHE A 575 27.07 15.82 -24.63
N THR A 576 26.69 16.99 -24.12
CA THR A 576 26.91 17.42 -22.75
C THR A 576 25.67 17.27 -21.87
N LYS A 577 25.84 17.45 -20.56
CA LYS A 577 24.73 17.58 -19.61
C LYS A 577 23.82 18.76 -19.96
N GLY A 578 24.39 19.87 -20.45
CA GLY A 578 23.64 21.03 -20.93
C GLY A 578 22.73 20.70 -22.10
N ASP A 579 23.22 19.93 -23.08
CA ASP A 579 22.41 19.48 -24.23
C ASP A 579 21.22 18.62 -23.80
N LEU A 580 21.41 17.74 -22.80
CA LEU A 580 20.34 16.92 -22.25
C LEU A 580 19.26 17.77 -21.56
N ILE A 581 19.68 18.76 -20.76
CA ILE A 581 18.76 19.68 -20.06
C ILE A 581 17.98 20.50 -21.09
N GLU A 582 18.65 21.05 -22.10
CA GLU A 582 17.98 21.85 -23.14
C GLU A 582 17.02 21.02 -23.99
N TYR A 583 17.38 19.78 -24.30
CA TYR A 583 16.45 18.85 -24.94
C TYR A 583 15.18 18.65 -24.11
N TYR A 584 15.32 18.34 -22.81
CA TYR A 584 14.17 18.11 -21.95
C TYR A 584 13.33 19.37 -21.73
N ARG A 585 13.94 20.56 -21.70
CA ARG A 585 13.24 21.85 -21.72
C ARG A 585 12.41 21.99 -22.99
N SER A 586 13.05 21.79 -24.14
CA SER A 586 12.42 21.96 -25.45
C SER A 586 11.30 20.96 -25.75
N ILE A 587 11.31 19.78 -25.13
CA ILE A 587 10.30 18.72 -25.34
C ILE A 587 9.23 18.66 -24.24
N SER A 588 9.36 19.50 -23.19
CA SER A 588 8.58 19.41 -21.94
C SER A 588 7.06 19.35 -22.18
N SER A 589 6.54 20.19 -23.07
CA SER A 589 5.10 20.27 -23.38
C SER A 589 4.50 18.97 -23.92
N TRP A 590 5.31 18.15 -24.61
CA TRP A 590 4.88 16.84 -25.12
C TRP A 590 5.16 15.71 -24.12
N LEU A 591 6.22 15.81 -23.33
CA LEU A 591 6.63 14.80 -22.35
C LEU A 591 5.76 14.80 -21.08
N LEU A 592 5.48 15.99 -20.52
CA LEU A 592 4.82 16.12 -19.22
C LEU A 592 3.46 15.41 -19.11
N PRO A 593 2.59 15.37 -20.14
CA PRO A 593 1.35 14.58 -20.07
C PRO A 593 1.56 13.10 -19.70
N TYR A 594 2.70 12.52 -20.10
CA TYR A 594 3.07 11.14 -19.78
C TYR A 594 3.67 10.97 -18.40
N LEU A 595 4.28 12.01 -17.82
CA LEU A 595 4.90 11.98 -16.49
C LEU A 595 3.92 12.38 -15.37
N LYS A 596 2.94 13.22 -15.69
CA LYS A 596 2.01 13.82 -14.73
C LYS A 596 1.33 12.79 -13.82
N ASP A 597 1.37 13.04 -12.52
CA ASP A 597 0.85 12.21 -11.44
C ASP A 597 1.40 10.77 -11.42
N ARG A 598 2.53 10.49 -12.08
CA ARG A 598 3.13 9.16 -12.10
C ARG A 598 4.39 9.10 -11.25
N PRO A 599 4.58 8.00 -10.51
CA PRO A 599 5.88 7.69 -9.94
C PRO A 599 6.93 7.52 -11.05
N VAL A 600 8.01 8.28 -10.94
CA VAL A 600 9.17 8.28 -11.84
C VAL A 600 10.35 7.64 -11.13
N VAL A 601 11.07 6.81 -11.86
CA VAL A 601 12.28 6.13 -11.42
C VAL A 601 13.43 6.53 -12.32
N LEU A 602 14.54 6.89 -11.69
CA LEU A 602 15.68 7.50 -12.36
C LEU A 602 16.75 6.45 -12.61
N THR A 603 17.37 6.47 -13.79
CA THR A 603 18.71 5.88 -13.96
C THR A 603 19.70 7.00 -14.16
N ARG A 604 20.62 7.16 -13.21
CA ARG A 604 21.54 8.29 -13.17
C ARG A 604 22.90 7.89 -13.72
N PHE A 605 23.48 8.77 -14.52
CA PHE A 605 24.79 8.65 -15.14
C PHE A 605 25.63 9.90 -14.81
N PRO A 606 26.08 10.05 -13.55
CA PRO A 606 26.79 11.26 -13.13
C PRO A 606 28.01 11.59 -13.99
N ASP A 607 28.67 10.57 -14.53
CA ASP A 607 29.88 10.64 -15.35
C ASP A 607 29.63 10.27 -16.83
N GLY A 608 28.39 10.39 -17.31
CA GLY A 608 28.02 10.05 -18.68
C GLY A 608 27.87 8.55 -18.93
N ILE A 609 27.55 8.18 -20.17
CA ILE A 609 27.17 6.80 -20.55
C ILE A 609 28.32 5.79 -20.45
N ALA A 610 29.57 6.25 -20.46
CA ALA A 610 30.77 5.42 -20.26
C ALA A 610 31.11 5.20 -18.77
N GLY A 611 30.50 5.99 -17.87
CA GLY A 611 30.70 5.91 -16.43
C GLY A 611 29.79 4.90 -15.74
N LYS A 612 29.87 4.83 -14.41
CA LYS A 612 28.94 4.02 -13.60
C LYS A 612 27.54 4.63 -13.63
N SER A 613 26.54 3.77 -13.71
CA SER A 613 25.14 4.13 -13.54
C SER A 613 24.53 3.46 -12.32
N PHE A 614 23.48 4.06 -11.78
CA PHE A 614 22.69 3.44 -10.74
C PHE A 614 21.21 3.79 -10.88
N PHE A 615 20.40 2.86 -10.39
CA PHE A 615 18.96 2.95 -10.39
C PHE A 615 18.49 3.59 -9.09
N GLN A 616 17.64 4.61 -9.18
CA GLN A 616 17.16 5.37 -8.05
C GLN A 616 15.64 5.45 -8.06
N LYS A 617 15.03 4.68 -7.16
CA LYS A 617 13.59 4.73 -6.87
C LYS A 617 13.27 5.68 -5.71
N ASP A 618 14.09 5.60 -4.65
CA ASP A 618 13.94 6.37 -3.43
C ASP A 618 14.55 7.76 -3.61
N ALA A 619 13.72 8.78 -3.46
CA ALA A 619 14.14 10.17 -3.49
C ALA A 619 15.06 10.44 -2.29
N PRO A 620 16.25 11.03 -2.51
CA PRO A 620 17.16 11.30 -1.42
C PRO A 620 16.64 12.48 -0.59
N GLY A 621 16.92 12.49 0.72
CA GLY A 621 16.42 13.54 1.64
C GLY A 621 16.92 14.98 1.37
N PHE A 622 17.75 15.21 0.35
CA PHE A 622 18.29 16.52 -0.02
C PHE A 622 17.63 17.13 -1.28
N ILE A 623 16.52 16.57 -1.76
CA ILE A 623 15.80 17.15 -2.91
C ILE A 623 15.14 18.50 -2.54
N PRO A 624 14.99 19.42 -3.51
CA PRO A 624 14.24 20.65 -3.32
C PRO A 624 12.79 20.38 -2.92
N ASP A 625 12.25 21.26 -2.09
CA ASP A 625 10.97 21.07 -1.42
C ASP A 625 9.77 21.17 -2.36
N TRP A 626 9.95 21.88 -3.47
CA TRP A 626 8.98 21.97 -4.54
C TRP A 626 8.94 20.71 -5.41
N MET A 627 9.94 19.82 -5.30
CA MET A 627 9.94 18.54 -6.02
C MET A 627 8.97 17.58 -5.32
N ARG A 628 7.84 17.32 -5.96
CA ARG A 628 6.84 16.40 -5.44
C ARG A 628 7.39 14.97 -5.33
N THR A 629 7.17 14.33 -4.19
CA THR A 629 7.37 12.90 -4.00
C THR A 629 6.11 12.25 -3.45
N GLU A 630 5.98 10.95 -3.67
CA GLU A 630 4.87 10.15 -3.17
C GLU A 630 5.41 8.90 -2.48
N ARG A 631 5.03 8.75 -1.22
CA ARG A 631 5.49 7.66 -0.38
C ARG A 631 4.68 6.40 -0.69
N MET A 632 5.36 5.38 -1.18
CA MET A 632 4.72 4.15 -1.65
C MET A 632 5.51 2.92 -1.21
N TRP A 633 4.80 1.81 -0.99
CA TRP A 633 5.43 0.52 -0.75
C TRP A 633 6.26 0.09 -1.98
N SER A 634 7.52 -0.29 -1.75
CA SER A 634 8.37 -0.89 -2.77
C SER A 634 8.60 -2.36 -2.46
N GLU A 635 8.14 -3.23 -3.35
CA GLU A 635 8.39 -4.67 -3.25
C GLU A 635 9.88 -5.00 -3.30
N ASP A 636 10.69 -4.27 -4.08
CA ASP A 636 12.13 -4.54 -4.14
C ASP A 636 12.86 -4.12 -2.86
N ALA A 637 12.42 -3.04 -2.22
CA ALA A 637 13.04 -2.52 -1.00
C ALA A 637 12.41 -3.09 0.29
N GLN A 638 11.26 -3.78 0.18
CA GLN A 638 10.46 -4.29 1.29
C GLN A 638 10.18 -3.24 2.38
N ARG A 639 10.00 -1.98 1.96
CA ARG A 639 9.67 -0.82 2.80
C ARG A 639 8.98 0.25 1.97
N GLU A 640 8.41 1.24 2.64
CA GLU A 640 8.00 2.48 1.99
C GLU A 640 9.22 3.30 1.56
N ILE A 641 9.16 3.82 0.34
CA ILE A 641 10.15 4.72 -0.24
C ILE A 641 9.43 5.89 -0.92
N ASP A 642 10.13 7.01 -1.06
CA ASP A 642 9.58 8.21 -1.67
C ASP A 642 9.89 8.19 -3.17
N TYR A 643 8.88 8.00 -4.03
CA TYR A 643 9.05 8.08 -5.47
C TYR A 643 8.94 9.52 -5.94
N PHE A 644 9.77 9.93 -6.90
CA PHE A 644 9.61 11.23 -7.57
C PHE A 644 8.31 11.28 -8.37
N VAL A 645 7.63 12.43 -8.36
CA VAL A 645 6.52 12.74 -9.26
C VAL A 645 6.87 14.00 -10.05
N CYS A 646 6.89 13.88 -11.38
CA CYS A 646 7.32 14.95 -12.27
C CYS A 646 6.11 15.57 -12.99
N ASP A 647 5.55 16.62 -12.40
CA ASP A 647 4.30 17.25 -12.87
C ASP A 647 4.51 18.49 -13.75
N ASP A 648 5.69 19.11 -13.68
CA ASP A 648 6.01 20.35 -14.39
C ASP A 648 7.44 20.35 -14.96
N GLU A 649 7.72 21.39 -15.75
CA GLU A 649 9.00 21.55 -16.42
C GLU A 649 10.15 21.72 -15.42
N ALA A 650 9.97 22.45 -14.32
CA ALA A 650 11.03 22.66 -13.33
C ALA A 650 11.47 21.32 -12.72
N ALA A 651 10.51 20.46 -12.36
CA ALA A 651 10.76 19.09 -11.88
C ALA A 651 11.53 18.27 -12.90
N LEU A 652 11.12 18.30 -14.17
CA LEU A 652 11.80 17.58 -15.25
C LEU A 652 13.26 18.03 -15.40
N LEU A 653 13.50 19.33 -15.42
CA LEU A 653 14.85 19.91 -15.57
C LEU A 653 15.73 19.61 -14.36
N TYR A 654 15.16 19.57 -13.15
CA TYR A 654 15.89 19.15 -11.96
C TYR A 654 16.30 17.67 -12.02
N LEU A 655 15.41 16.78 -12.45
CA LEU A 655 15.76 15.36 -12.62
C LEU A 655 16.87 15.16 -13.66
N ALA A 656 16.81 15.90 -14.78
CA ALA A 656 17.90 15.92 -15.77
C ALA A 656 19.21 16.48 -15.17
N ASN A 657 19.13 17.54 -14.37
CA ASN A 657 20.28 18.12 -13.67
C ASN A 657 20.91 17.15 -12.65
N MET A 658 20.15 16.21 -12.09
CA MET A 658 20.68 15.11 -11.28
C MET A 658 21.43 14.05 -12.11
N ALA A 659 21.67 14.28 -13.40
CA ALA A 659 22.26 13.34 -14.35
C ALA A 659 21.37 12.14 -14.68
N THR A 660 20.04 12.31 -14.62
CA THR A 660 19.09 11.29 -15.08
C THR A 660 19.04 11.31 -16.60
N ILE A 661 19.43 10.21 -17.25
CA ILE A 661 19.33 10.09 -18.71
C ILE A 661 17.97 9.51 -19.09
N PRO A 662 17.66 8.23 -18.81
CA PRO A 662 16.32 7.71 -19.05
C PRO A 662 15.38 7.96 -17.85
N LEU A 663 14.16 8.37 -18.17
CA LEU A 663 13.02 8.50 -17.27
C LEU A 663 12.15 7.25 -17.40
N HIS A 664 12.04 6.51 -16.31
CA HIS A 664 11.19 5.31 -16.24
C HIS A 664 9.93 5.63 -15.44
N VAL A 665 8.77 5.30 -15.98
CA VAL A 665 7.47 5.62 -15.36
C VAL A 665 6.65 4.38 -15.09
N TRP A 666 5.85 4.45 -14.04
CA TRP A 666 4.75 3.51 -13.83
C TRP A 666 3.68 3.70 -14.90
N ALA A 667 2.93 2.65 -15.21
CA ALA A 667 1.77 2.75 -16.09
C ALA A 667 0.53 3.34 -15.40
N SER A 668 0.51 3.43 -14.07
CA SER A 668 -0.56 4.02 -13.26
C SER A 668 -0.19 5.39 -12.68
N ARG A 669 -1.14 6.02 -11.98
CA ARG A 669 -1.00 7.33 -11.35
C ARG A 669 -1.16 7.19 -9.83
N VAL A 670 -0.63 8.13 -9.07
CA VAL A 670 -0.66 8.16 -7.60
C VAL A 670 -2.09 8.04 -7.03
N GLY A 671 -3.08 8.67 -7.68
CA GLY A 671 -4.50 8.56 -7.27
C GLY A 671 -5.18 7.23 -7.62
N SER A 672 -4.52 6.35 -8.39
CA SER A 672 -5.08 5.08 -8.86
C SER A 672 -3.96 4.06 -9.15
N LEU A 673 -3.11 3.80 -8.16
CA LEU A 673 -1.88 3.02 -8.32
C LEU A 673 -2.11 1.62 -8.90
N GLU A 674 -3.23 0.97 -8.57
CA GLU A 674 -3.54 -0.39 -9.04
C GLU A 674 -4.12 -0.46 -10.46
N ARG A 675 -4.40 0.70 -11.07
CA ARG A 675 -5.15 0.79 -12.33
C ARG A 675 -4.33 1.54 -13.38
N PRO A 676 -3.61 0.84 -14.27
CA PRO A 676 -2.80 1.48 -15.29
C PRO A 676 -3.64 2.22 -16.35
N ASP A 677 -3.05 3.26 -16.93
CA ASP A 677 -3.63 4.01 -18.05
C ASP A 677 -3.41 3.32 -19.40
N TRP A 678 -2.37 2.49 -19.51
CA TRP A 678 -2.04 1.77 -20.74
C TRP A 678 -1.56 0.35 -20.47
N CYS A 679 -1.72 -0.50 -21.47
CA CYS A 679 -1.10 -1.81 -21.61
C CYS A 679 0.04 -1.73 -22.65
N VAL A 680 1.10 -2.50 -22.48
CA VAL A 680 2.24 -2.54 -23.41
C VAL A 680 2.54 -3.94 -23.92
N LEU A 681 2.83 -4.06 -25.21
CA LEU A 681 3.54 -5.19 -25.80
C LEU A 681 4.93 -4.69 -26.21
N ASP A 682 5.96 -5.09 -25.45
CA ASP A 682 7.34 -4.75 -25.74
C ASP A 682 7.94 -5.77 -26.70
N LEU A 683 8.30 -5.32 -27.90
CA LEU A 683 8.79 -6.16 -28.99
C LEU A 683 10.31 -6.08 -29.04
N ASP A 684 10.95 -7.07 -28.41
CA ASP A 684 12.41 -7.15 -28.27
C ASP A 684 12.99 -8.11 -29.32
N PRO A 685 13.76 -7.62 -30.31
CA PRO A 685 14.34 -8.49 -31.33
C PRO A 685 15.40 -9.45 -30.78
N LYS A 686 16.17 -9.05 -29.76
CA LYS A 686 17.48 -9.65 -29.45
C LYS A 686 18.36 -9.81 -30.70
N GLU A 687 18.39 -11.00 -31.28
CA GLU A 687 19.17 -11.36 -32.47
C GLU A 687 18.33 -11.31 -33.76
N ALA A 688 17.01 -11.16 -33.65
CA ALA A 688 16.10 -11.11 -34.79
C ALA A 688 16.35 -9.85 -35.66
N PRO A 689 16.21 -9.95 -36.98
CA PRO A 689 16.19 -8.78 -37.86
C PRO A 689 15.09 -7.78 -37.44
N PHE A 690 15.37 -6.49 -37.56
CA PHE A 690 14.40 -5.44 -37.22
C PHE A 690 13.11 -5.52 -38.06
N GLU A 691 13.20 -6.00 -39.29
CA GLU A 691 12.05 -6.26 -40.16
C GLU A 691 11.04 -7.23 -39.52
N HIS A 692 11.50 -8.21 -38.74
CA HIS A 692 10.61 -9.09 -37.99
C HIS A 692 9.87 -8.32 -36.90
N VAL A 693 10.52 -7.35 -36.23
CA VAL A 693 9.88 -6.49 -35.22
C VAL A 693 8.75 -5.68 -35.85
N VAL A 694 8.99 -5.11 -37.04
CA VAL A 694 7.97 -4.38 -37.80
C VAL A 694 6.80 -5.29 -38.17
N THR A 695 7.07 -6.49 -38.68
CA THR A 695 6.04 -7.47 -39.06
C THR A 695 5.19 -7.87 -37.85
N VAL A 696 5.82 -8.16 -36.72
CA VAL A 696 5.12 -8.50 -35.47
C VAL A 696 4.30 -7.31 -34.93
N ALA A 697 4.84 -6.09 -34.99
CA ALA A 697 4.12 -4.88 -34.58
C ALA A 697 2.86 -4.65 -35.43
N ARG A 698 2.96 -4.87 -36.75
CA ARG A 698 1.83 -4.74 -37.68
C ARG A 698 0.76 -5.81 -37.46
N ALA A 699 1.17 -7.04 -37.16
CA ALA A 699 0.22 -8.10 -36.79
C ALA A 699 -0.51 -7.77 -35.49
N ALA A 700 0.21 -7.28 -34.47
CA ALA A 700 -0.41 -6.82 -33.23
C ALA A 700 -1.39 -5.65 -33.46
N HIS A 701 -1.05 -4.70 -34.33
CA HIS A 701 -1.94 -3.60 -34.72
C HIS A 701 -3.22 -4.10 -35.38
N ARG A 702 -3.09 -4.97 -36.39
CA ARG A 702 -4.22 -5.55 -37.13
C ARG A 702 -5.15 -6.32 -36.19
N LEU A 703 -4.59 -7.14 -35.31
CA LEU A 703 -5.37 -7.85 -34.29
C LEU A 703 -6.16 -6.88 -33.40
N CYS A 704 -5.56 -5.74 -33.02
CA CYS A 704 -6.25 -4.72 -32.25
C CYS A 704 -7.37 -4.05 -33.06
N GLU A 705 -7.16 -3.76 -34.34
CA GLU A 705 -8.20 -3.24 -35.24
C GLU A 705 -9.38 -4.22 -35.38
N ASP A 706 -9.10 -5.53 -35.53
CA ASP A 706 -10.11 -6.58 -35.67
C ASP A 706 -11.04 -6.70 -34.44
N ILE A 707 -10.57 -6.28 -33.27
CA ILE A 707 -11.35 -6.25 -32.02
C ILE A 707 -11.77 -4.84 -31.61
N ALA A 708 -11.66 -3.86 -32.52
CA ALA A 708 -11.95 -2.45 -32.29
C ALA A 708 -11.22 -1.85 -31.06
N LEU A 709 -10.04 -2.38 -30.72
CA LEU A 709 -9.19 -1.86 -29.67
C LEU A 709 -8.17 -0.88 -30.28
N PRO A 710 -8.17 0.40 -29.88
CA PRO A 710 -7.15 1.34 -30.34
C PRO A 710 -5.75 0.88 -29.92
N SER A 711 -4.76 1.09 -30.79
CA SER A 711 -3.37 0.79 -30.48
C SER A 711 -2.47 1.89 -31.04
N PHE A 712 -1.40 2.16 -30.33
CA PHE A 712 -0.42 3.20 -30.65
C PHE A 712 0.98 2.63 -30.54
N ILE A 713 1.98 3.35 -31.05
CA ILE A 713 3.34 2.81 -31.15
C ILE A 713 4.40 3.88 -30.96
N LYS A 714 5.51 3.46 -30.34
CA LYS A 714 6.73 4.25 -30.21
C LYS A 714 7.96 3.39 -30.38
N THR A 715 9.08 4.00 -30.76
CA THR A 715 10.37 3.32 -30.62
C THR A 715 10.69 3.15 -29.14
N SER A 716 11.36 2.06 -28.78
CA SER A 716 11.96 1.95 -27.44
C SER A 716 13.06 3.00 -27.23
N GLY A 717 13.68 3.48 -28.31
CA GLY A 717 14.91 4.27 -28.30
C GLY A 717 16.18 3.40 -28.19
N SER A 718 16.02 2.07 -28.23
CA SER A 718 17.12 1.09 -28.28
C SER A 718 16.94 0.21 -29.52
N THR A 719 16.63 -1.08 -29.35
CA THR A 719 16.54 -2.06 -30.44
C THR A 719 15.11 -2.47 -30.80
N GLY A 720 14.12 -2.21 -29.93
CA GLY A 720 12.74 -2.70 -30.10
C GLY A 720 11.69 -1.60 -30.31
N LEU A 721 10.44 -2.04 -30.49
CA LEU A 721 9.25 -1.18 -30.58
C LEU A 721 8.29 -1.50 -29.42
N HIS A 722 7.57 -0.49 -28.93
CA HIS A 722 6.52 -0.69 -27.94
C HIS A 722 5.16 -0.42 -28.60
N VAL A 723 4.27 -1.42 -28.57
CA VAL A 723 2.85 -1.23 -28.92
C VAL A 723 2.08 -0.96 -27.63
N LEU A 724 1.35 0.16 -27.57
CA LEU A 724 0.62 0.60 -26.39
C LEU A 724 -0.88 0.63 -26.66
N LEU A 725 -1.67 0.11 -25.72
CA LEU A 725 -3.13 0.06 -25.79
C LEU A 725 -3.70 0.94 -24.67
N PRO A 726 -4.67 1.84 -24.94
CA PRO A 726 -5.28 2.65 -23.90
C PRO A 726 -6.14 1.74 -22.99
N LEU A 727 -6.08 1.96 -21.69
CA LEU A 727 -6.93 1.28 -20.70
C LEU A 727 -7.83 2.25 -19.95
N ALA A 728 -7.44 3.51 -19.85
CA ALA A 728 -8.15 4.55 -19.11
C ALA A 728 -8.54 4.13 -17.67
N ARG A 729 -7.67 3.36 -16.99
CA ARG A 729 -7.84 2.87 -15.60
C ARG A 729 -9.03 1.93 -15.41
N GLN A 730 -9.50 1.30 -16.48
CA GLN A 730 -10.61 0.34 -16.40
C GLN A 730 -10.18 -1.03 -15.85
N LEU A 731 -8.91 -1.41 -16.03
CA LEU A 731 -8.37 -2.71 -15.61
C LEU A 731 -7.38 -2.57 -14.46
N THR A 732 -7.21 -3.64 -13.68
CA THR A 732 -6.07 -3.82 -12.77
C THR A 732 -4.81 -4.25 -13.53
N TYR A 733 -3.64 -4.18 -12.89
CA TYR A 733 -2.40 -4.72 -13.48
C TYR A 733 -2.48 -6.21 -13.84
N GLU A 734 -3.13 -7.03 -13.00
CA GLU A 734 -3.30 -8.46 -13.27
C GLU A 734 -4.16 -8.71 -14.53
N GLN A 735 -5.27 -7.98 -14.66
CA GLN A 735 -6.14 -8.03 -15.83
C GLN A 735 -5.42 -7.51 -17.08
N CYS A 736 -4.68 -6.41 -16.96
CA CYS A 736 -3.84 -5.86 -18.03
C CYS A 736 -2.82 -6.87 -18.54
N ARG A 737 -2.10 -7.54 -17.64
CA ARG A 737 -1.12 -8.59 -17.98
C ARG A 737 -1.79 -9.78 -18.65
N THR A 738 -3.02 -10.12 -18.25
CA THR A 738 -3.82 -11.19 -18.86
C THR A 738 -4.20 -10.83 -20.29
N LEU A 739 -4.75 -9.63 -20.52
CA LEU A 739 -5.05 -9.11 -21.86
C LEU A 739 -3.81 -9.10 -22.76
N ALA A 740 -2.70 -8.54 -22.28
CA ALA A 740 -1.44 -8.51 -23.02
C ALA A 740 -0.95 -9.92 -23.39
N GLY A 741 -1.06 -10.87 -22.45
CA GLY A 741 -0.69 -12.27 -22.67
C GLY A 741 -1.57 -13.00 -23.67
N LEU A 742 -2.87 -12.67 -23.74
CA LEU A 742 -3.79 -13.20 -24.75
C LEU A 742 -3.41 -12.69 -26.14
N LEU A 743 -3.26 -11.37 -26.30
CA LEU A 743 -2.86 -10.76 -27.58
C LEU A 743 -1.50 -11.30 -28.05
N ALA A 744 -0.51 -11.37 -27.16
CA ALA A 744 0.82 -11.89 -27.48
C ALA A 744 0.77 -13.36 -27.94
N ARG A 745 -0.09 -14.20 -27.35
CA ARG A 745 -0.27 -15.61 -27.78
C ARG A 745 -0.90 -15.72 -29.16
N VAL A 746 -1.89 -14.89 -29.45
CA VAL A 746 -2.55 -14.87 -30.77
C VAL A 746 -1.54 -14.46 -31.85
N VAL A 747 -0.82 -13.36 -31.63
CA VAL A 747 0.22 -12.90 -32.58
C VAL A 747 1.33 -13.95 -32.74
N ALA A 748 1.77 -14.57 -31.64
CA ALA A 748 2.79 -15.62 -31.69
C ALA A 748 2.33 -16.90 -32.41
N ALA A 749 1.03 -17.21 -32.35
CA ALA A 749 0.44 -18.33 -33.09
C ALA A 749 0.25 -18.02 -34.58
N GLU A 750 -0.01 -16.75 -34.94
CA GLU A 750 -0.07 -16.29 -36.34
C GLU A 750 1.32 -16.28 -36.99
N LEU A 751 2.35 -15.89 -36.22
CA LEU A 751 3.73 -15.72 -36.71
C LEU A 751 4.75 -16.58 -35.94
N PRO A 752 4.57 -17.92 -35.90
CA PRO A 752 5.39 -18.80 -35.06
C PRO A 752 6.85 -18.85 -35.47
N GLU A 753 7.17 -18.57 -36.73
CA GLU A 753 8.54 -18.62 -37.27
C GLU A 753 9.40 -17.42 -36.84
N ILE A 754 8.78 -16.27 -36.59
CA ILE A 754 9.52 -15.02 -36.33
C ILE A 754 9.23 -14.40 -34.96
N SER A 755 8.29 -14.95 -34.19
CA SER A 755 7.92 -14.42 -32.89
C SER A 755 7.80 -15.48 -31.80
N THR A 756 7.95 -15.07 -30.54
CA THR A 756 7.87 -15.97 -29.38
C THR A 756 7.42 -15.25 -28.12
N ILE A 757 6.78 -15.99 -27.22
CA ILE A 757 6.45 -15.56 -25.85
C ILE A 757 7.32 -16.27 -24.79
N THR A 758 8.32 -17.04 -25.22
CA THR A 758 9.18 -17.83 -24.34
C THR A 758 10.21 -16.94 -23.65
N ARG A 759 10.22 -16.93 -22.31
CA ARG A 759 11.14 -16.11 -21.52
C ARG A 759 12.61 -16.56 -21.60
N GLN A 760 12.88 -17.85 -21.73
CA GLN A 760 14.25 -18.38 -21.76
C GLN A 760 14.97 -17.98 -23.05
N VAL A 761 15.99 -17.11 -22.95
CA VAL A 761 16.71 -16.52 -24.10
C VAL A 761 17.26 -17.59 -25.05
N GLY A 762 17.90 -18.64 -24.50
CA GLY A 762 18.45 -19.74 -25.30
C GLY A 762 17.42 -20.58 -26.08
N LYS A 763 16.12 -20.41 -25.79
CA LYS A 763 15.01 -21.08 -26.51
C LYS A 763 14.28 -20.16 -27.49
N ARG A 764 14.73 -18.90 -27.66
CA ARG A 764 14.07 -17.92 -28.54
C ARG A 764 14.48 -18.06 -30.00
N GLY A 765 15.66 -18.61 -30.29
CA GLY A 765 16.09 -19.01 -31.64
C GLY A 765 16.00 -17.89 -32.70
N GLY A 766 16.48 -16.68 -32.40
CA GLY A 766 16.45 -15.55 -33.34
C GLY A 766 15.06 -14.97 -33.63
N LYS A 767 14.05 -15.28 -32.81
CA LYS A 767 12.68 -14.75 -32.93
C LYS A 767 12.48 -13.51 -32.06
N VAL A 768 11.57 -12.63 -32.49
CA VAL A 768 11.13 -11.44 -31.73
C VAL A 768 10.38 -11.89 -30.48
N TYR A 769 10.86 -11.47 -29.32
CA TYR A 769 10.19 -11.73 -28.05
C TYR A 769 9.10 -10.69 -27.82
N ILE A 770 7.85 -11.16 -27.68
CA ILE A 770 6.71 -10.32 -27.32
C ILE A 770 6.59 -10.31 -25.79
N ASP A 771 7.22 -9.33 -25.16
CA ASP A 771 7.24 -9.22 -23.70
C ASP A 771 5.97 -8.56 -23.15
N TYR A 772 4.99 -9.39 -22.83
CA TYR A 772 3.76 -8.95 -22.17
C TYR A 772 3.90 -8.84 -20.63
N VAL A 773 5.04 -9.24 -20.06
CA VAL A 773 5.26 -9.29 -18.61
C VAL A 773 5.55 -7.91 -18.02
N GLN A 774 5.91 -6.95 -18.88
CA GLN A 774 6.10 -5.55 -18.52
C GLN A 774 4.85 -4.90 -17.92
N ASN A 775 3.68 -5.54 -18.03
CA ASN A 775 2.40 -5.08 -17.45
C ASN A 775 2.18 -5.50 -15.98
N GLY A 776 3.24 -5.84 -15.24
CA GLY A 776 3.13 -6.17 -13.81
C GLY A 776 3.04 -4.93 -12.92
N HIS A 777 2.51 -5.10 -11.71
CA HIS A 777 2.55 -4.06 -10.67
C HIS A 777 4.01 -3.63 -10.43
N GLY A 778 4.24 -2.32 -10.29
CA GLY A 778 5.57 -1.73 -10.10
C GLY A 778 6.57 -1.89 -11.26
N ARG A 779 6.16 -2.47 -12.41
CA ARG A 779 6.99 -2.53 -13.62
C ARG A 779 7.00 -1.17 -14.31
N LEU A 780 8.15 -0.88 -14.92
CA LEU A 780 8.48 0.44 -15.41
C LEU A 780 8.66 0.43 -16.92
N LEU A 781 8.13 1.45 -17.58
CA LEU A 781 8.33 1.69 -18.99
C LEU A 781 9.16 2.95 -19.17
N VAL A 782 10.10 2.96 -20.13
CA VAL A 782 10.74 4.21 -20.53
C VAL A 782 9.68 5.16 -21.11
N ALA A 783 9.60 6.36 -20.56
CA ALA A 783 8.61 7.35 -20.97
C ALA A 783 8.78 7.69 -22.46
N PRO A 784 7.68 8.00 -23.18
CA PRO A 784 7.76 8.65 -24.48
C PRO A 784 8.66 9.89 -24.39
N PHE A 785 9.40 10.23 -25.43
CA PHE A 785 10.37 11.33 -25.48
C PHE A 785 11.58 11.23 -24.53
N SER A 786 11.68 10.20 -23.69
CA SER A 786 12.86 10.01 -22.84
C SER A 786 14.10 9.66 -23.68
N VAL A 787 15.23 10.25 -23.32
CA VAL A 787 16.56 9.96 -23.89
C VAL A 787 17.07 8.61 -23.38
N ARG A 788 17.86 7.91 -24.19
CA ARG A 788 18.49 6.63 -23.86
C ARG A 788 20.01 6.78 -23.73
N PRO A 789 20.65 6.06 -22.79
CA PRO A 789 22.10 6.13 -22.57
C PRO A 789 22.85 5.25 -23.59
N LEU A 790 22.71 5.57 -24.87
CA LEU A 790 23.35 4.89 -26.00
C LEU A 790 24.04 5.92 -26.92
N PRO A 791 25.06 5.54 -27.69
CA PRO A 791 25.65 6.42 -28.71
C PRO A 791 24.58 7.04 -29.62
N GLY A 792 24.76 8.32 -29.96
CA GLY A 792 23.80 9.15 -30.69
C GLY A 792 22.70 9.78 -29.83
N ALA A 793 22.67 9.52 -28.51
CA ALA A 793 21.61 9.97 -27.58
C ALA A 793 20.18 9.75 -28.13
N PRO A 794 19.81 8.50 -28.47
CA PRO A 794 18.54 8.21 -29.11
C PRO A 794 17.36 8.41 -28.14
N VAL A 795 16.19 8.67 -28.70
CA VAL A 795 14.96 9.02 -27.96
C VAL A 795 13.90 7.94 -28.18
N SER A 796 13.15 7.61 -27.11
CA SER A 796 11.93 6.78 -27.24
C SER A 796 10.83 7.59 -27.93
N MET A 797 10.73 7.49 -29.25
CA MET A 797 9.97 8.42 -30.09
C MET A 797 8.57 7.89 -30.44
N PRO A 798 7.50 8.64 -30.14
CA PRO A 798 6.15 8.39 -30.69
C PRO A 798 6.09 8.38 -32.22
N LEU A 799 5.40 7.39 -32.79
CA LEU A 799 5.28 7.20 -34.23
C LEU A 799 3.81 7.13 -34.66
N LYS A 800 3.53 7.55 -35.89
CA LYS A 800 2.31 7.16 -36.60
C LYS A 800 2.46 5.73 -37.12
N TRP A 801 1.37 4.98 -37.16
CA TRP A 801 1.41 3.63 -37.74
C TRP A 801 1.88 3.62 -39.19
N SER A 802 1.62 4.67 -40.00
CA SER A 802 2.15 4.78 -41.36
C SER A 802 3.69 4.81 -41.45
N GLU A 803 4.40 5.19 -40.38
CA GLU A 803 5.87 5.22 -40.34
C GLU A 803 6.49 3.84 -40.06
N VAL A 804 5.70 2.89 -39.54
CA VAL A 804 6.18 1.56 -39.07
C VAL A 804 6.38 0.62 -40.26
N THR A 805 7.47 0.82 -40.97
CA THR A 805 7.85 0.05 -42.16
C THR A 805 9.25 -0.52 -42.00
N ALA A 806 9.65 -1.45 -42.88
CA ALA A 806 11.02 -2.01 -42.87
C ALA A 806 12.12 -0.93 -43.03
N LYS A 807 11.77 0.26 -43.57
CA LYS A 807 12.69 1.39 -43.74
C LYS A 807 12.82 2.28 -42.50
N LEU A 808 12.08 1.99 -41.42
CA LEU A 808 12.13 2.78 -40.19
C LEU A 808 13.52 2.66 -39.54
N ASP A 809 14.27 3.76 -39.51
CA ASP A 809 15.52 3.85 -38.76
C ASP A 809 15.28 4.47 -37.38
N MET A 810 15.38 3.67 -36.33
CA MET A 810 15.22 4.15 -34.95
C MET A 810 16.35 5.08 -34.51
N ARG A 811 17.55 4.99 -35.11
CA ARG A 811 18.72 5.81 -34.74
C ARG A 811 18.60 7.24 -35.25
N ALA A 812 17.69 7.49 -36.19
CA ALA A 812 17.40 8.83 -36.69
C ALA A 812 16.72 9.73 -35.63
N PHE A 813 16.15 9.16 -34.56
CA PHE A 813 15.49 9.90 -33.49
C PHE A 813 16.44 10.13 -32.32
N THR A 814 17.04 11.32 -32.25
CA THR A 814 18.01 11.72 -31.23
C THR A 814 17.59 13.01 -30.56
N ILE A 815 18.30 13.42 -29.51
CA ILE A 815 18.05 14.72 -28.85
C ILE A 815 18.14 15.92 -29.81
N LYS A 816 18.93 15.82 -30.91
CA LYS A 816 19.02 16.89 -31.94
C LYS A 816 17.81 16.90 -32.88
N THR A 817 17.26 15.73 -33.24
CA THR A 817 16.25 15.62 -34.31
C THR A 817 14.81 15.59 -33.79
N ALA A 818 14.62 15.14 -32.55
CA ALA A 818 13.32 14.92 -31.92
C ALA A 818 12.45 16.18 -31.86
N VAL A 819 12.99 17.32 -31.39
CA VAL A 819 12.24 18.58 -31.23
C VAL A 819 11.77 19.11 -32.59
N ALA A 820 12.66 19.14 -33.58
CA ALA A 820 12.33 19.57 -34.94
C ALA A 820 11.24 18.69 -35.57
N ARG A 821 11.29 17.38 -35.33
CA ARG A 821 10.24 16.45 -35.76
C ARG A 821 8.90 16.79 -35.12
N MET A 822 8.85 17.00 -33.81
CA MET A 822 7.58 17.30 -33.12
C MET A 822 6.96 18.62 -33.56
N LYS A 823 7.79 19.66 -33.74
CA LYS A 823 7.35 20.93 -34.33
C LYS A 823 6.75 20.74 -35.73
N ARG A 824 7.34 19.85 -36.56
CA ARG A 824 6.81 19.53 -37.90
C ARG A 824 5.51 18.73 -37.86
N LEU A 825 5.39 17.77 -36.95
CA LEU A 825 4.19 16.95 -36.82
C LEU A 825 3.00 17.73 -36.27
N LYS A 826 3.24 18.80 -35.49
CA LYS A 826 2.25 19.65 -34.80
C LYS A 826 1.44 18.94 -33.71
N GLU A 827 1.20 17.66 -33.86
CA GLU A 827 0.44 16.82 -32.94
C GLU A 827 1.25 15.59 -32.54
N ASP A 828 1.06 15.13 -31.30
CA ASP A 828 1.66 13.91 -30.79
C ASP A 828 0.83 12.68 -31.16
N PRO A 829 1.35 11.76 -32.00
CA PRO A 829 0.59 10.58 -32.43
C PRO A 829 0.28 9.59 -31.30
N LEU A 830 0.95 9.69 -30.15
CA LEU A 830 0.74 8.82 -29.00
C LEU A 830 -0.17 9.47 -27.94
N LEU A 831 -0.48 10.77 -28.02
CA LEU A 831 -1.28 11.46 -26.99
C LEU A 831 -2.67 10.86 -26.80
N PRO A 832 -3.38 10.38 -27.84
CA PRO A 832 -4.69 9.74 -27.67
C PRO A 832 -4.67 8.51 -26.75
N LEU A 833 -3.51 7.87 -26.54
CA LEU A 833 -3.32 6.80 -25.55
C LEU A 833 -3.79 7.22 -24.14
N LEU A 834 -3.62 8.50 -23.77
CA LEU A 834 -3.96 9.02 -22.45
C LEU A 834 -5.41 9.51 -22.35
N THR A 835 -6.02 9.87 -23.49
CA THR A 835 -7.33 10.55 -23.51
C THR A 835 -8.46 9.64 -23.96
N GLN A 836 -8.17 8.58 -24.73
CA GLN A 836 -9.19 7.68 -25.27
C GLN A 836 -9.67 6.68 -24.22
N GLN A 837 -10.99 6.52 -24.10
CA GLN A 837 -11.64 5.47 -23.31
C GLN A 837 -12.19 4.39 -24.26
N PRO A 838 -11.50 3.25 -24.42
CA PRO A 838 -11.99 2.17 -25.28
C PRO A 838 -13.05 1.31 -24.58
N ASP A 839 -13.92 0.67 -25.36
CA ASP A 839 -14.79 -0.41 -24.90
C ASP A 839 -13.98 -1.71 -24.77
N LEU A 840 -13.31 -1.86 -23.63
CA LEU A 840 -12.50 -3.04 -23.35
C LEU A 840 -13.34 -4.32 -23.23
N ALA A 841 -14.58 -4.21 -22.76
CA ALA A 841 -15.47 -5.34 -22.61
C ALA A 841 -15.88 -5.88 -24.00
N GLY A 842 -16.27 -5.00 -24.91
CA GLY A 842 -16.56 -5.34 -26.31
C GLY A 842 -15.34 -5.92 -27.04
N ALA A 843 -14.16 -5.31 -26.86
CA ALA A 843 -12.92 -5.80 -27.46
C ALA A 843 -12.52 -7.19 -26.94
N ILE A 844 -12.58 -7.42 -25.61
CA ILE A 844 -12.28 -8.74 -25.01
C ILE A 844 -13.34 -9.77 -25.42
N GLY A 845 -14.62 -9.41 -25.42
CA GLY A 845 -15.70 -10.27 -25.90
C GLY A 845 -15.54 -10.65 -27.38
N SER A 846 -14.93 -9.80 -28.19
CA SER A 846 -14.63 -10.09 -29.59
C SER A 846 -13.51 -11.13 -29.79
N LEU A 847 -12.67 -11.36 -28.75
CA LEU A 847 -11.72 -12.48 -28.70
C LEU A 847 -12.43 -13.80 -28.38
N GLU A 848 -13.61 -13.76 -27.77
CA GLU A 848 -14.42 -14.93 -27.47
C GLU A 848 -15.16 -15.41 -28.72
N ARG A 849 -14.53 -16.36 -29.41
CA ARG A 849 -15.06 -16.95 -30.63
C ARG A 849 -15.41 -18.42 -30.41
N PRO A 850 -16.62 -18.87 -30.76
CA PRO A 850 -17.00 -20.27 -30.64
C PRO A 850 -16.23 -21.16 -31.62
N ASP A 851 -15.86 -22.36 -31.17
CA ASP A 851 -15.22 -23.37 -32.02
C ASP A 851 -16.23 -24.05 -32.96
N TRP A 852 -17.51 -24.09 -32.57
CA TRP A 852 -18.61 -24.67 -33.33
C TRP A 852 -19.93 -23.95 -33.11
N CYS A 853 -20.84 -24.11 -34.07
CA CYS A 853 -22.25 -23.72 -34.00
C CYS A 853 -23.11 -24.96 -33.73
N VAL A 854 -24.26 -24.80 -33.07
CA VAL A 854 -25.23 -25.88 -32.81
C VAL A 854 -26.64 -25.54 -33.27
N LEU A 855 -27.33 -26.48 -33.90
CA LEU A 855 -28.79 -26.51 -34.00
C LEU A 855 -29.30 -27.59 -33.05
N ASP A 856 -29.89 -27.17 -31.92
CA ASP A 856 -30.46 -28.07 -30.93
C ASP A 856 -31.91 -28.40 -31.31
N LEU A 857 -32.15 -29.66 -31.66
CA LEU A 857 -33.44 -30.14 -32.16
C LEU A 857 -34.22 -30.77 -31.01
N ASP A 858 -35.09 -29.97 -30.40
CA ASP A 858 -35.87 -30.31 -29.22
C ASP A 858 -37.29 -30.76 -29.63
N PRO A 859 -37.64 -32.06 -29.52
CA PRO A 859 -38.96 -32.53 -29.92
C PRO A 859 -40.07 -32.04 -28.99
N LYS A 860 -39.82 -31.96 -27.67
CA LYS A 860 -40.85 -31.97 -26.62
C LYS A 860 -41.96 -33.00 -26.86
N GLU A 861 -43.00 -32.63 -27.60
CA GLU A 861 -44.19 -33.43 -27.89
C GLU A 861 -44.16 -34.04 -29.31
N ALA A 862 -43.22 -33.62 -30.16
CA ALA A 862 -43.08 -34.10 -31.52
C ALA A 862 -42.61 -35.57 -31.57
N PRO A 863 -43.11 -36.38 -32.53
CA PRO A 863 -42.55 -37.69 -32.82
C PRO A 863 -41.06 -37.63 -33.12
N PHE A 864 -40.29 -38.61 -32.63
CA PHE A 864 -38.84 -38.64 -32.86
C PHE A 864 -38.47 -38.74 -34.35
N GLU A 865 -39.32 -39.37 -35.16
CA GLU A 865 -39.16 -39.40 -36.62
C GLU A 865 -39.11 -38.00 -37.23
N HIS A 866 -39.87 -37.04 -36.69
CA HIS A 866 -39.78 -35.65 -37.12
C HIS A 866 -38.42 -35.04 -36.78
N VAL A 867 -37.84 -35.37 -35.62
CA VAL A 867 -36.50 -34.90 -35.23
C VAL A 867 -35.45 -35.41 -36.21
N VAL A 868 -35.54 -36.67 -36.63
CA VAL A 868 -34.66 -37.28 -37.64
C VAL A 868 -34.81 -36.56 -38.98
N THR A 869 -36.05 -36.33 -39.43
CA THR A 869 -36.33 -35.63 -40.69
C THR A 869 -35.76 -34.20 -40.69
N VAL A 870 -35.96 -33.45 -39.60
CA VAL A 870 -35.42 -32.10 -39.43
C VAL A 870 -33.88 -32.10 -39.37
N ALA A 871 -33.27 -33.06 -38.67
CA ALA A 871 -31.82 -33.20 -38.63
C ALA A 871 -31.22 -33.47 -40.02
N ARG A 872 -31.89 -34.32 -40.82
CA ARG A 872 -31.49 -34.61 -42.21
C ARG A 872 -31.66 -33.42 -43.14
N ALA A 873 -32.72 -32.62 -42.96
CA ALA A 873 -32.89 -31.38 -43.71
C ALA A 873 -31.77 -30.37 -43.39
N ALA A 874 -31.44 -30.18 -42.10
CA ALA A 874 -30.31 -29.36 -41.69
C ALA A 874 -28.98 -29.86 -42.27
N HIS A 875 -28.75 -31.18 -42.29
CA HIS A 875 -27.55 -31.78 -42.90
C HIS A 875 -27.45 -31.46 -44.40
N ARG A 876 -28.51 -31.70 -45.16
CA ARG A 876 -28.56 -31.43 -46.61
C ARG A 876 -28.33 -29.96 -46.92
N LEU A 877 -28.96 -29.06 -46.14
CA LEU A 877 -28.72 -27.62 -46.28
C LEU A 877 -27.24 -27.27 -46.07
N CYS A 878 -26.59 -27.90 -45.09
CA CYS A 878 -25.16 -27.72 -44.85
C CYS A 878 -24.30 -28.25 -46.01
N GLU A 879 -24.65 -29.41 -46.59
CA GLU A 879 -24.00 -29.96 -47.78
C GLU A 879 -24.14 -29.02 -48.99
N ASP A 880 -25.34 -28.49 -49.24
CA ASP A 880 -25.63 -27.55 -50.34
C ASP A 880 -24.78 -26.28 -50.28
N ILE A 881 -24.48 -25.79 -49.06
CA ILE A 881 -23.61 -24.62 -48.86
C ILE A 881 -22.14 -25.01 -48.62
N ALA A 882 -21.78 -26.29 -48.83
CA ALA A 882 -20.44 -26.84 -48.60
C ALA A 882 -19.88 -26.54 -47.19
N LEU A 883 -20.75 -26.59 -46.18
CA LEU A 883 -20.40 -26.48 -44.77
C LEU A 883 -20.47 -27.89 -44.14
N PRO A 884 -19.37 -28.42 -43.58
CA PRO A 884 -19.41 -29.70 -42.86
C PRO A 884 -20.38 -29.64 -41.68
N SER A 885 -21.02 -30.76 -41.38
CA SER A 885 -21.89 -30.87 -40.22
C SER A 885 -21.72 -32.23 -39.56
N PHE A 886 -21.87 -32.25 -38.24
CA PHE A 886 -21.69 -33.39 -37.37
C PHE A 886 -22.89 -33.53 -36.44
N ILE A 887 -23.07 -34.69 -35.82
CA ILE A 887 -24.29 -34.94 -35.04
C ILE A 887 -24.04 -35.81 -33.82
N LYS A 888 -24.78 -35.51 -32.75
CA LYS A 888 -24.85 -36.32 -31.54
C LYS A 888 -26.25 -36.36 -30.96
N THR A 889 -26.51 -37.35 -30.11
CA THR A 889 -27.71 -37.33 -29.27
C THR A 889 -27.57 -36.27 -28.17
N SER A 890 -28.68 -35.66 -27.74
CA SER A 890 -28.71 -34.80 -26.55
C SER A 890 -28.44 -35.58 -25.24
N GLY A 891 -28.52 -36.92 -25.27
CA GLY A 891 -28.61 -37.77 -24.08
C GLY A 891 -30.01 -37.77 -23.45
N SER A 892 -31.00 -37.15 -24.09
CA SER A 892 -32.40 -37.14 -23.67
C SER A 892 -33.28 -37.52 -24.86
N THR A 893 -34.09 -36.59 -25.37
CA THR A 893 -35.03 -36.83 -26.48
C THR A 893 -34.67 -36.11 -27.78
N GLY A 894 -33.73 -35.17 -27.77
CA GLY A 894 -33.33 -34.40 -28.95
C GLY A 894 -32.01 -34.83 -29.60
N LEU A 895 -31.70 -34.23 -30.75
CA LEU A 895 -30.44 -34.34 -31.48
C LEU A 895 -29.76 -32.96 -31.57
N HIS A 896 -28.43 -32.92 -31.56
CA HIS A 896 -27.68 -31.69 -31.81
C HIS A 896 -26.92 -31.82 -33.13
N VAL A 897 -27.19 -30.91 -34.07
CA VAL A 897 -26.38 -30.75 -35.30
C VAL A 897 -25.31 -29.71 -35.04
N LEU A 898 -24.04 -30.06 -35.25
CA LEU A 898 -22.88 -29.27 -34.92
C LEU A 898 -22.13 -28.87 -36.19
N LEU A 899 -21.76 -27.61 -36.33
CA LEU A 899 -21.05 -27.06 -37.48
C LEU A 899 -19.70 -26.53 -37.01
N PRO A 900 -18.56 -26.88 -37.65
CA PRO A 900 -17.28 -26.33 -37.28
C PRO A 900 -17.27 -24.83 -37.63
N LEU A 901 -16.76 -24.01 -36.72
CA LEU A 901 -16.51 -22.59 -36.98
C LEU A 901 -15.04 -22.25 -36.96
N ALA A 902 -14.23 -23.06 -36.28
CA ALA A 902 -12.79 -22.86 -36.14
C ALA A 902 -12.44 -21.43 -35.71
N ARG A 903 -13.27 -20.84 -34.84
CA ARG A 903 -13.13 -19.47 -34.31
C ARG A 903 -13.14 -18.38 -35.39
N GLN A 904 -13.69 -18.63 -36.57
CA GLN A 904 -13.77 -17.62 -37.64
C GLN A 904 -14.90 -16.60 -37.40
N LEU A 905 -15.94 -16.96 -36.65
CA LEU A 905 -17.09 -16.09 -36.33
C LEU A 905 -17.10 -15.67 -34.86
N THR A 906 -17.71 -14.52 -34.56
CA THR A 906 -18.12 -14.13 -33.21
C THR A 906 -19.35 -14.92 -32.75
N TYR A 907 -19.67 -14.90 -31.45
CA TYR A 907 -20.92 -15.50 -30.93
C TYR A 907 -22.18 -14.89 -31.57
N GLU A 908 -22.19 -13.59 -31.85
CA GLU A 908 -23.32 -12.92 -32.50
C GLU A 908 -23.49 -13.36 -33.97
N GLN A 909 -22.39 -13.40 -34.72
CA GLN A 909 -22.37 -13.93 -36.09
C GLN A 909 -22.76 -15.41 -36.12
N CYS A 910 -22.26 -16.21 -35.18
CA CYS A 910 -22.63 -17.61 -35.01
C CYS A 910 -24.13 -17.77 -34.77
N ARG A 911 -24.71 -16.98 -33.85
CA ARG A 911 -26.16 -17.01 -33.57
C ARG A 911 -26.98 -16.55 -34.77
N THR A 912 -26.48 -15.59 -35.54
CA THR A 912 -27.12 -15.11 -36.77
C THR A 912 -27.12 -16.20 -37.84
N LEU A 913 -25.98 -16.83 -38.09
CA LEU A 913 -25.85 -17.99 -38.98
C LEU A 913 -26.78 -19.13 -38.57
N ALA A 914 -26.76 -19.51 -37.30
CA ALA A 914 -27.63 -20.55 -36.76
C ALA A 914 -29.12 -20.21 -36.94
N GLY A 915 -29.49 -18.95 -36.71
CA GLY A 915 -30.86 -18.47 -36.90
C GLY A 915 -31.31 -18.46 -38.35
N LEU A 916 -30.41 -18.15 -39.30
CA LEU A 916 -30.69 -18.25 -40.73
C LEU A 916 -30.90 -19.71 -41.16
N LEU A 917 -29.98 -20.60 -40.78
CA LEU A 917 -30.12 -22.03 -41.05
C LEU A 917 -31.42 -22.60 -40.46
N ALA A 918 -31.73 -22.26 -39.20
CA ALA A 918 -32.96 -22.69 -38.54
C ALA A 918 -34.23 -22.18 -39.25
N ARG A 919 -34.22 -20.94 -39.75
CA ARG A 919 -35.33 -20.38 -40.53
C ARG A 919 -35.52 -21.08 -41.87
N VAL A 920 -34.44 -21.36 -42.60
CA VAL A 920 -34.52 -22.08 -43.88
C VAL A 920 -35.07 -23.49 -43.67
N VAL A 921 -34.54 -24.24 -42.70
CA VAL A 921 -35.04 -25.59 -42.38
C VAL A 921 -36.50 -25.55 -41.93
N ALA A 922 -36.88 -24.57 -41.11
CA ALA A 922 -38.27 -24.42 -40.66
C ALA A 922 -39.23 -24.05 -41.81
N ALA A 923 -38.76 -23.29 -42.80
CA ALA A 923 -39.54 -22.95 -43.99
C ALA A 923 -39.67 -24.13 -44.96
N GLU A 924 -38.66 -24.99 -45.07
CA GLU A 924 -38.72 -26.23 -45.87
C GLU A 924 -39.66 -27.29 -45.25
N LEU A 925 -39.78 -27.30 -43.92
CA LEU A 925 -40.56 -28.29 -43.16
C LEU A 925 -41.55 -27.64 -42.18
N PRO A 926 -42.48 -26.80 -42.66
CA PRO A 926 -43.34 -25.98 -41.79
C PRO A 926 -44.32 -26.82 -40.98
N GLU A 927 -44.71 -27.99 -41.47
CA GLU A 927 -45.65 -28.89 -40.81
C GLU A 927 -45.09 -29.58 -39.57
N ILE A 928 -43.76 -29.78 -39.52
CA ILE A 928 -43.12 -30.60 -38.49
C ILE A 928 -42.03 -29.88 -37.70
N SER A 929 -41.68 -28.64 -38.04
CA SER A 929 -40.64 -27.88 -37.36
C SER A 929 -41.00 -26.42 -37.10
N THR A 930 -40.36 -25.80 -36.11
CA THR A 930 -40.60 -24.41 -35.71
C THR A 930 -39.38 -23.79 -35.04
N ILE A 931 -39.26 -22.46 -35.16
CA ILE A 931 -38.31 -21.65 -34.37
C ILE A 931 -38.99 -20.93 -33.20
N THR A 932 -40.25 -21.25 -32.91
CA THR A 932 -41.03 -20.61 -31.85
C THR A 932 -40.68 -21.18 -30.48
N ARG A 933 -40.15 -20.33 -29.60
CA ARG A 933 -39.73 -20.75 -28.25
C ARG A 933 -40.89 -21.11 -27.32
N GLN A 934 -42.07 -20.50 -27.47
CA GLN A 934 -43.24 -20.75 -26.61
C GLN A 934 -43.81 -22.16 -26.83
N VAL A 935 -43.68 -23.04 -25.83
CA VAL A 935 -44.06 -24.47 -25.92
C VAL A 935 -45.51 -24.66 -26.37
N GLY A 936 -46.47 -23.94 -25.76
CA GLY A 936 -47.89 -24.02 -26.13
C GLY A 936 -48.22 -23.55 -27.55
N LYS A 937 -47.27 -22.93 -28.26
CA LYS A 937 -47.42 -22.51 -29.68
C LYS A 937 -46.64 -23.40 -30.65
N ARG A 938 -45.98 -24.47 -30.16
CA ARG A 938 -45.20 -25.39 -31.02
C ARG A 938 -46.08 -26.40 -31.75
N GLY A 939 -47.25 -26.74 -31.20
CA GLY A 939 -48.25 -27.60 -31.86
C GLY A 939 -47.69 -28.97 -32.30
N GLY A 940 -46.90 -29.64 -31.44
CA GLY A 940 -46.29 -30.93 -31.77
C GLY A 940 -45.14 -30.89 -32.80
N LYS A 941 -44.62 -29.71 -33.14
CA LYS A 941 -43.48 -29.51 -34.04
C LYS A 941 -42.14 -29.54 -33.30
N VAL A 942 -41.09 -29.98 -33.98
CA VAL A 942 -39.70 -29.96 -33.48
C VAL A 942 -39.23 -28.52 -33.38
N TYR A 943 -38.78 -28.10 -32.20
CA TYR A 943 -38.19 -26.79 -31.99
C TYR A 943 -36.71 -26.79 -32.38
N ILE A 944 -36.33 -25.93 -33.32
CA ILE A 944 -34.94 -25.72 -33.71
C ILE A 944 -34.36 -24.59 -32.87
N ASP A 945 -33.74 -24.94 -31.74
CA ASP A 945 -33.18 -23.97 -30.80
C ASP A 945 -31.81 -23.46 -31.27
N TYR A 946 -31.82 -22.38 -32.03
CA TYR A 946 -30.60 -21.67 -32.43
C TYR A 946 -30.09 -20.68 -31.36
N VAL A 947 -30.87 -20.40 -30.31
CA VAL A 947 -30.50 -19.46 -29.23
C VAL A 947 -29.39 -20.03 -28.34
N GLN A 948 -29.16 -21.35 -28.39
CA GLN A 948 -28.07 -22.03 -27.71
C GLN A 948 -26.67 -21.56 -28.14
N ASN A 949 -26.56 -20.84 -29.26
CA ASN A 949 -25.32 -20.24 -29.74
C ASN A 949 -25.01 -18.86 -29.11
N GLY A 950 -25.72 -18.47 -28.05
CA GLY A 950 -25.39 -17.27 -27.28
C GLY A 950 -24.22 -17.50 -26.34
N HIS A 951 -23.46 -16.44 -26.05
CA HIS A 951 -22.43 -16.48 -25.01
C HIS A 951 -23.02 -16.89 -23.65
N GLY A 952 -22.29 -17.71 -22.89
CA GLY A 952 -22.71 -18.23 -21.59
C GLY A 952 -23.82 -19.29 -21.63
N ARG A 953 -24.29 -19.70 -22.82
CA ARG A 953 -25.24 -20.82 -22.96
C ARG A 953 -24.54 -22.16 -22.76
N LEU A 954 -25.25 -23.11 -22.16
CA LEU A 954 -24.71 -24.42 -21.84
C LEU A 954 -25.29 -25.46 -22.76
N LEU A 955 -24.41 -26.27 -23.36
CA LEU A 955 -24.77 -27.46 -24.12
C LEU A 955 -24.21 -28.69 -23.40
N VAL A 956 -24.98 -29.79 -23.41
CA VAL A 956 -24.48 -31.07 -22.90
C VAL A 956 -23.27 -31.51 -23.71
N ALA A 957 -22.14 -31.75 -23.05
CA ALA A 957 -20.91 -32.19 -23.69
C ALA A 957 -21.07 -33.59 -24.32
N PRO A 958 -20.34 -33.90 -25.41
CA PRO A 958 -20.21 -35.28 -25.89
C PRO A 958 -19.78 -36.22 -24.75
N PHE A 959 -20.31 -37.45 -24.76
CA PHE A 959 -20.09 -38.50 -23.76
C PHE A 959 -20.61 -38.19 -22.34
N SER A 960 -21.29 -37.06 -22.14
CA SER A 960 -21.87 -36.72 -20.84
C SER A 960 -23.07 -37.62 -20.51
N VAL A 961 -23.06 -38.19 -19.30
CA VAL A 961 -24.16 -38.99 -18.74
C VAL A 961 -25.26 -38.06 -18.24
N ARG A 962 -26.52 -38.35 -18.56
CA ARG A 962 -27.68 -37.58 -18.11
C ARG A 962 -28.32 -38.23 -16.88
N PRO A 963 -28.78 -37.44 -15.89
CA PRO A 963 -29.44 -37.94 -14.70
C PRO A 963 -30.91 -38.31 -15.00
N LEU A 964 -31.10 -39.27 -15.90
CA LEU A 964 -32.39 -39.80 -16.32
C LEU A 964 -32.41 -41.33 -16.12
N PRO A 965 -33.60 -41.97 -16.01
CA PRO A 965 -33.71 -43.42 -15.94
C PRO A 965 -32.92 -44.10 -17.08
N GLY A 966 -32.10 -45.09 -16.72
CA GLY A 966 -31.20 -45.77 -17.65
C GLY A 966 -29.83 -45.11 -17.85
N ALA A 967 -29.57 -43.95 -17.24
CA ALA A 967 -28.33 -43.18 -17.35
C ALA A 967 -27.87 -43.00 -18.82
N PRO A 968 -28.73 -42.39 -19.68
CA PRO A 968 -28.41 -42.22 -21.09
C PRO A 968 -27.22 -41.27 -21.27
N VAL A 969 -26.49 -41.48 -22.36
CA VAL A 969 -25.26 -40.74 -22.69
C VAL A 969 -25.48 -39.90 -23.95
N SER A 970 -25.03 -38.64 -23.92
CA SER A 970 -24.95 -37.81 -25.13
C SER A 970 -23.89 -38.38 -26.07
N MET A 971 -24.34 -39.12 -27.09
CA MET A 971 -23.48 -40.00 -27.88
C MET A 971 -23.20 -39.40 -29.26
N PRO A 972 -21.92 -39.25 -29.67
CA PRO A 972 -21.52 -39.02 -31.05
C PRO A 972 -22.06 -40.06 -32.03
N LEU A 973 -22.60 -39.60 -33.15
CA LEU A 973 -23.19 -40.44 -34.20
C LEU A 973 -22.53 -40.16 -35.55
N LYS A 974 -22.50 -41.17 -36.42
CA LYS A 974 -22.31 -40.97 -37.86
C LYS A 974 -23.63 -40.58 -38.49
N TRP A 975 -23.60 -39.77 -39.55
CA TRP A 975 -24.81 -39.46 -40.31
C TRP A 975 -25.50 -40.70 -40.86
N SER A 976 -24.79 -41.78 -41.20
CA SER A 976 -25.39 -43.05 -41.62
C SER A 976 -26.29 -43.72 -40.55
N GLU A 977 -26.10 -43.41 -39.27
CA GLU A 977 -26.89 -43.97 -38.15
C GLU A 977 -28.20 -43.20 -37.91
N VAL A 978 -28.33 -41.97 -38.44
CA VAL A 978 -29.45 -41.06 -38.17
C VAL A 978 -30.65 -41.43 -39.04
N THR A 979 -31.38 -42.48 -38.62
CA THR A 979 -32.57 -43.00 -39.32
C THR A 979 -33.75 -43.06 -38.36
N ALA A 980 -34.97 -43.29 -38.87
CA ALA A 980 -36.16 -43.49 -38.03
C ALA A 980 -36.02 -44.66 -37.04
N LYS A 981 -35.09 -45.60 -37.29
CA LYS A 981 -34.79 -46.74 -36.42
C LYS A 981 -33.78 -46.43 -35.30
N LEU A 982 -33.27 -45.19 -35.21
CA LEU A 982 -32.30 -44.80 -34.20
C LEU A 982 -32.93 -44.84 -32.80
N ASP A 983 -32.54 -45.80 -31.98
CA ASP A 983 -32.97 -45.88 -30.58
C ASP A 983 -32.00 -45.11 -29.67
N MET A 984 -32.41 -43.93 -29.22
CA MET A 984 -31.61 -43.12 -28.29
C MET A 984 -31.43 -43.78 -26.91
N ARG A 985 -32.35 -44.68 -26.50
CA ARG A 985 -32.27 -45.38 -25.20
C ARG A 985 -31.19 -46.46 -25.20
N ALA A 986 -30.71 -46.87 -26.37
CA ALA A 986 -29.61 -47.82 -26.50
C ALA A 986 -28.27 -47.24 -26.04
N PHE A 987 -28.13 -45.92 -25.94
CA PHE A 987 -26.90 -45.24 -25.52
C PHE A 987 -26.93 -44.92 -24.03
N THR A 988 -26.36 -45.81 -23.22
CA THR A 988 -26.30 -45.68 -21.76
C THR A 988 -24.86 -45.75 -21.26
N ILE A 989 -24.64 -45.42 -19.99
CA ILE A 989 -23.33 -45.59 -19.34
C ILE A 989 -22.75 -47.02 -19.51
N LYS A 990 -23.62 -48.04 -19.63
CA LYS A 990 -23.22 -49.44 -19.82
C LYS A 990 -22.79 -49.77 -21.26
N THR A 991 -23.36 -49.09 -22.26
CA THR A 991 -23.15 -49.42 -23.68
C THR A 991 -22.18 -48.47 -24.38
N ALA A 992 -22.00 -47.25 -23.84
CA ALA A 992 -21.19 -46.19 -24.42
C ALA A 992 -19.74 -46.60 -24.74
N VAL A 993 -19.02 -47.13 -23.75
CA VAL A 993 -17.60 -47.49 -23.90
C VAL A 993 -17.43 -48.63 -24.91
N ALA A 994 -18.28 -49.66 -24.83
CA ALA A 994 -18.24 -50.79 -25.76
C ALA A 994 -18.49 -50.33 -27.21
N ARG A 995 -19.42 -49.38 -27.41
CA ARG A 995 -19.67 -48.80 -28.72
C ARG A 995 -18.44 -48.07 -29.27
N MET A 996 -17.81 -47.20 -28.47
CA MET A 996 -16.63 -46.46 -28.94
C MET A 996 -15.46 -47.38 -29.31
N LYS A 997 -15.25 -48.46 -28.54
CA LYS A 997 -14.28 -49.50 -28.89
C LYS A 997 -14.58 -50.17 -30.23
N ARG A 998 -15.86 -50.38 -30.57
CA ARG A 998 -16.28 -50.96 -31.86
C ARG A 998 -16.09 -49.98 -33.03
N LEU A 999 -16.40 -48.70 -32.82
CA LEU A 999 -16.25 -47.69 -33.87
C LEU A 999 -14.79 -47.43 -34.26
N LYS A 1000 -13.85 -47.56 -33.32
CA LYS A 1000 -12.41 -47.28 -33.52
C LYS A 1000 -12.09 -45.85 -33.97
N GLU A 1001 -13.07 -44.96 -33.96
CA GLU A 1001 -12.95 -43.55 -34.28
C GLU A 1001 -13.98 -42.73 -33.50
N ASP A 1002 -13.71 -41.44 -33.32
CA ASP A 1002 -14.68 -40.48 -32.77
C ASP A 1002 -15.31 -39.68 -33.91
N PRO A 1003 -16.62 -39.86 -34.20
CA PRO A 1003 -17.33 -39.14 -35.25
C PRO A 1003 -17.32 -37.61 -35.09
N LEU A 1004 -17.08 -37.08 -33.88
CA LEU A 1004 -17.02 -35.64 -33.64
C LEU A 1004 -15.60 -35.07 -33.65
N LEU A 1005 -14.54 -35.88 -33.70
CA LEU A 1005 -13.17 -35.35 -33.69
C LEU A 1005 -12.90 -34.34 -34.82
N PRO A 1006 -13.40 -34.54 -36.06
CA PRO A 1006 -13.18 -33.57 -37.14
C PRO A 1006 -13.87 -32.21 -36.90
N LEU A 1007 -14.89 -32.13 -36.04
CA LEU A 1007 -15.53 -30.86 -35.66
C LEU A 1007 -14.52 -29.88 -35.03
N LEU A 1008 -13.50 -30.39 -34.36
CA LEU A 1008 -12.46 -29.61 -33.69
C LEU A 1008 -11.26 -29.27 -34.58
N THR A 1009 -11.04 -30.04 -35.65
CA THR A 1009 -9.81 -29.97 -36.44
C THR A 1009 -10.04 -29.41 -37.85
N GLN A 1010 -11.27 -29.46 -38.37
CA GLN A 1010 -11.59 -29.01 -39.70
C GLN A 1010 -11.72 -27.48 -39.78
N GLN A 1011 -11.09 -26.88 -40.80
CA GLN A 1011 -11.17 -25.45 -41.11
C GLN A 1011 -12.11 -25.25 -42.32
N PRO A 1012 -13.37 -24.86 -42.11
CA PRO A 1012 -14.32 -24.67 -43.21
C PRO A 1012 -14.13 -23.31 -43.93
N ASP A 1013 -14.53 -23.25 -45.20
CA ASP A 1013 -14.74 -21.98 -45.93
C ASP A 1013 -16.10 -21.36 -45.54
N LEU A 1014 -16.12 -20.66 -44.39
CA LEU A 1014 -17.35 -20.05 -43.88
C LEU A 1014 -17.81 -18.88 -44.73
N ALA A 1015 -16.90 -18.09 -45.29
CA ALA A 1015 -17.26 -16.95 -46.15
C ALA A 1015 -18.01 -17.43 -47.40
N GLY A 1016 -17.50 -18.45 -48.09
CA GLY A 1016 -18.19 -19.04 -49.22
C GLY A 1016 -19.51 -19.70 -48.84
N ALA A 1017 -19.57 -20.37 -47.68
CA ALA A 1017 -20.80 -21.00 -47.20
C ALA A 1017 -21.90 -19.98 -46.88
N ILE A 1018 -21.54 -18.87 -46.21
CA ILE A 1018 -22.46 -17.76 -45.91
C ILE A 1018 -22.97 -17.14 -47.21
N ALA A 1019 -22.08 -16.85 -48.18
CA ALA A 1019 -22.50 -16.29 -49.47
C ALA A 1019 -23.44 -17.21 -50.26
N ARG A 1020 -23.24 -18.54 -50.19
CA ARG A 1020 -24.15 -19.53 -50.79
C ARG A 1020 -25.50 -19.55 -50.07
N LEU A 1021 -25.51 -19.47 -48.74
CA LEU A 1021 -26.73 -19.41 -47.94
C LEU A 1021 -27.53 -18.14 -48.21
N GLU A 1022 -26.88 -16.98 -48.26
CA GLU A 1022 -27.52 -15.70 -48.57
C GLU A 1022 -28.18 -15.71 -49.95
N ARG A 1023 -27.50 -16.25 -50.97
CA ARG A 1023 -28.10 -16.43 -52.31
C ARG A 1023 -29.34 -17.33 -52.29
N ARG A 1024 -29.32 -18.38 -51.48
CA ARG A 1024 -30.48 -19.29 -51.32
C ARG A 1024 -31.64 -18.64 -50.57
N VAL A 1025 -31.37 -17.72 -49.64
CA VAL A 1025 -32.42 -17.00 -48.90
C VAL A 1025 -33.01 -15.85 -49.73
N ALA A 1026 -32.23 -15.27 -50.64
CA ALA A 1026 -32.66 -14.19 -51.51
C ALA A 1026 -33.45 -14.66 -52.75
N GLY A 1027 -33.25 -15.91 -53.17
CA GLY A 1027 -34.06 -16.57 -54.21
C GLY A 1027 -35.23 -17.31 -53.60
#